data_AF-A0A3B9MU70-F1
#
_entry.id   AF-A0A3B9MU70-F1
#
_cell.length_a   1.000
_cell.length_b   1.000
_cell.length_c   1.000
_cell.angle_alpha   90.00
_cell.angle_beta   90.00
_cell.angle_gamma   90.00
#
_symmetry.space_group_name_H-M   'P 1'
#
loop_
_entity.id
_entity.type
_entity.pdbx_description
1 polymer ?
#
loop_
_entity_poly.entity_id
_entity_poly.type
_entity_poly.pdbx_seq_one_letter_code
_entity_poly.pdbx_strand_id
1 'polypeptide(L)'
;MAFTHLHVHTEYSLLDGSNKIKECIRRVKELGMDSCAITDHGVMYGVLNFYKTARAEGIKPILGCEVYVAPGSRFDKEGKPDDDRYYHLVLLAENNTGYANLMKIVSRGFTEGYYYKPRVDIEILERYHEGIIALSACLAGEIARLISRGRIEEAEKAALRHLEIFGKGNYFLELQDHGMKEQQVVNAALMTMSKKLDIPLVATNDIHYTYAEDEKPHDILLCLQTGKKVSDEDRMRYVGGQYYIKSEDEMRSLFPYASEALDNTHKIAERCNVEIEFGVTKLPVFDVPSGYDALSYLRKLCYDGLKELYPDDDGSLKEKLDYEISVIKKMGYVEYFLIVWDFINFAKSHGIPVGPGRGSAAGSLVSYCLHITTVDPIRYSLIFERFLNPERVSMPDIDIDFCPERRQEVIDYVSEKYGPEKVVQIITFGTMAAKGVIRDVARVMDLPYSFADALSKAVPNILNITLKEALDLNPELKARYETEPEVKELLDMCMRLEGLPRHASTHAAGVVICREPAENFVPLSRSSDGSITTQFEKDPIEELGLLKMDFLGLRNLTVIRDAVELIKSNKGIDIDVEKIDYDDKAVYDYIGTGKTEGIFQLESAGMKNFMKQLKPGNLEDVIAGISLFRPGPMDIIPKYLSSKDDPKNVSYVCKELEPILSSTYGCIVYQEQVMQ
;
A
#
# COMPACT_ATOMS: atom_id res chain seq x y z
N MET A 1 -33.65 -19.34 -5.53
CA MET A 1 -32.46 -19.80 -4.77
C MET A 1 -31.39 -18.75 -5.04
N ALA A 2 -30.35 -18.65 -4.21
CA ALA A 2 -29.29 -17.67 -4.42
C ALA A 2 -28.04 -18.39 -4.93
N PHE A 3 -27.23 -17.70 -5.74
CA PHE A 3 -25.96 -18.19 -6.28
C PHE A 3 -24.83 -17.21 -5.93
N THR A 4 -23.64 -17.75 -5.66
CA THR A 4 -22.47 -16.97 -5.28
C THR A 4 -21.27 -17.36 -6.13
N HIS A 5 -20.59 -16.37 -6.71
CA HIS A 5 -19.29 -16.63 -7.35
C HIS A 5 -18.21 -16.83 -6.29
N LEU A 6 -17.62 -18.04 -6.25
CA LEU A 6 -16.60 -18.44 -5.26
C LEU A 6 -15.16 -18.48 -5.82
N HIS A 7 -14.98 -18.31 -7.13
CA HIS A 7 -13.69 -18.31 -7.81
C HIS A 7 -13.63 -17.07 -8.70
N VAL A 8 -13.01 -16.01 -8.17
CA VAL A 8 -12.99 -14.67 -8.76
C VAL A 8 -11.61 -14.04 -8.59
N HIS A 9 -10.97 -13.77 -9.73
CA HIS A 9 -9.77 -12.99 -9.85
C HIS A 9 -10.15 -11.51 -10.01
N THR A 10 -9.53 -10.67 -9.21
CA THR A 10 -9.66 -9.23 -9.29
C THR A 10 -8.48 -8.63 -10.06
N GLU A 11 -8.46 -7.31 -10.18
CA GLU A 11 -7.32 -6.55 -10.68
C GLU A 11 -5.98 -6.88 -10.01
N TYR A 12 -5.98 -7.50 -8.82
CA TYR A 12 -4.78 -7.88 -8.08
C TYR A 12 -4.17 -9.23 -8.45
N SER A 13 -4.85 -10.04 -9.27
CA SER A 13 -4.19 -11.10 -10.05
C SER A 13 -3.38 -10.44 -11.17
N LEU A 14 -2.20 -9.91 -10.82
CA LEU A 14 -1.47 -8.93 -11.63
C LEU A 14 -1.27 -9.38 -13.07
N LEU A 15 -1.75 -8.54 -14.01
CA LEU A 15 -1.70 -8.74 -15.46
C LEU A 15 -2.43 -9.99 -15.97
N ASP A 16 -3.36 -10.51 -15.18
CA ASP A 16 -4.18 -11.67 -15.53
C ASP A 16 -5.66 -11.35 -15.27
N GLY A 17 -6.02 -10.94 -14.06
CA GLY A 17 -7.34 -10.38 -13.76
C GLY A 17 -7.45 -8.90 -14.15
N SER A 18 -8.55 -8.52 -14.81
CA SER A 18 -8.91 -7.12 -15.13
C SER A 18 -10.18 -6.65 -14.40
N ASN A 19 -10.75 -7.51 -13.56
CA ASN A 19 -11.96 -7.24 -12.80
C ASN A 19 -11.71 -6.26 -11.64
N LYS A 20 -12.01 -4.98 -11.87
CA LYS A 20 -11.83 -3.91 -10.87
C LYS A 20 -12.77 -4.12 -9.69
N ILE A 21 -12.27 -4.09 -8.45
CA ILE A 21 -13.04 -4.47 -7.25
C ILE A 21 -14.38 -3.71 -7.16
N LYS A 22 -14.37 -2.40 -7.38
CA LYS A 22 -15.59 -1.57 -7.33
C LYS A 22 -16.61 -1.96 -8.41
N GLU A 23 -16.15 -2.25 -9.62
CA GLU A 23 -17.02 -2.68 -10.73
C GLU A 23 -17.54 -4.10 -10.51
N CYS A 24 -16.69 -5.00 -10.02
CA CYS A 24 -17.04 -6.36 -9.64
C CYS A 24 -18.22 -6.38 -8.65
N ILE A 25 -18.07 -5.69 -7.52
CA ILE A 25 -19.10 -5.66 -6.47
C ILE A 25 -20.40 -5.02 -6.97
N ARG A 26 -20.29 -3.94 -7.75
CA ARG A 26 -21.47 -3.32 -8.38
C ARG A 26 -22.20 -4.30 -9.29
N ARG A 27 -21.47 -5.04 -10.13
CA ARG A 27 -22.05 -6.02 -11.06
C ARG A 27 -22.72 -7.18 -10.33
N VAL A 28 -22.11 -7.70 -9.27
CA VAL A 28 -22.71 -8.73 -8.40
C VAL A 28 -24.06 -8.26 -7.85
N LYS A 29 -24.10 -7.02 -7.35
CA LYS A 29 -25.32 -6.39 -6.83
C LYS A 29 -26.39 -6.18 -7.91
N GLU A 30 -26.00 -5.70 -9.10
CA GLU A 30 -26.90 -5.53 -10.25
C GLU A 30 -27.57 -6.85 -10.67
N LEU A 31 -26.87 -7.97 -10.51
CA LEU A 31 -27.35 -9.31 -10.81
C LEU A 31 -28.19 -9.95 -9.69
N GLY A 32 -28.41 -9.24 -8.58
CA GLY A 32 -29.25 -9.69 -7.47
C GLY A 32 -28.57 -10.69 -6.52
N MET A 33 -27.25 -10.86 -6.62
CA MET A 33 -26.48 -11.67 -5.68
C MET A 33 -26.18 -10.88 -4.41
N ASP A 34 -26.04 -11.57 -3.28
CA ASP A 34 -25.78 -10.96 -1.96
C ASP A 34 -24.35 -11.20 -1.44
N SER A 35 -23.54 -11.94 -2.19
CA SER A 35 -22.22 -12.41 -1.77
C SER A 35 -21.30 -12.62 -2.97
N CYS A 36 -19.99 -12.49 -2.76
CA CYS A 36 -18.97 -12.74 -3.78
C CYS A 36 -17.61 -13.02 -3.12
N ALA A 37 -16.83 -13.93 -3.71
CA ALA A 37 -15.48 -14.21 -3.26
C ALA A 37 -14.41 -13.35 -3.94
N ILE A 38 -13.25 -13.27 -3.29
CA ILE A 38 -11.97 -12.85 -3.88
C ILE A 38 -11.00 -14.02 -3.72
N THR A 39 -10.43 -14.51 -4.82
CA THR A 39 -9.52 -15.66 -4.85
C THR A 39 -8.36 -15.42 -5.81
N ASP A 40 -7.68 -14.29 -5.64
CA ASP A 40 -6.56 -13.91 -6.50
C ASP A 40 -5.42 -14.95 -6.50
N HIS A 41 -4.66 -14.96 -7.59
CA HIS A 41 -3.60 -15.93 -7.87
C HIS A 41 -2.42 -15.84 -6.89
N GLY A 42 -2.41 -16.72 -5.89
CA GLY A 42 -1.35 -16.87 -4.91
C GLY A 42 -1.11 -15.64 -4.05
N VAL A 43 -2.02 -14.67 -4.05
CA VAL A 43 -1.89 -13.37 -3.38
C VAL A 43 -3.21 -12.95 -2.74
N MET A 44 -3.11 -12.04 -1.78
CA MET A 44 -4.22 -11.45 -1.03
C MET A 44 -4.24 -9.93 -1.16
N TYR A 45 -3.51 -9.34 -2.11
CA TYR A 45 -3.27 -7.89 -2.21
C TYR A 45 -4.54 -7.02 -2.07
N GLY A 46 -5.64 -7.42 -2.75
CA GLY A 46 -6.90 -6.69 -2.78
C GLY A 46 -7.86 -6.95 -1.62
N VAL A 47 -7.56 -7.89 -0.70
CA VAL A 47 -8.53 -8.42 0.26
C VAL A 47 -9.16 -7.35 1.15
N LEU A 48 -8.38 -6.41 1.69
CA LEU A 48 -8.93 -5.36 2.56
C LEU A 48 -9.80 -4.37 1.78
N ASN A 49 -9.40 -4.00 0.57
CA ASN A 49 -10.18 -3.12 -0.29
C ASN A 49 -11.49 -3.80 -0.72
N PHE A 50 -11.43 -5.09 -1.08
CA PHE A 50 -12.58 -5.92 -1.41
C PHE A 50 -13.55 -6.03 -0.23
N TYR A 51 -13.05 -6.36 0.97
CA TYR A 51 -13.84 -6.46 2.18
C TYR A 51 -14.61 -5.17 2.47
N LYS A 52 -13.92 -4.02 2.48
CA LYS A 52 -14.53 -2.71 2.73
C LYS A 52 -15.55 -2.35 1.65
N THR A 53 -15.20 -2.53 0.38
CA THR A 53 -16.07 -2.18 -0.76
C THR A 53 -17.33 -3.04 -0.78
N ALA A 54 -17.20 -4.36 -0.58
CA ALA A 54 -18.33 -5.28 -0.53
C ALA A 54 -19.29 -4.93 0.61
N ARG A 55 -18.76 -4.75 1.84
CA ARG A 55 -19.57 -4.39 3.02
C ARG A 55 -20.29 -3.05 2.84
N ALA A 56 -19.62 -2.04 2.27
CA ALA A 56 -20.24 -0.74 1.99
C ALA A 56 -21.43 -0.84 1.01
N GLU A 57 -21.37 -1.78 0.07
CA GLU A 57 -22.45 -2.02 -0.91
C GLU A 57 -23.52 -3.01 -0.43
N GLY A 58 -23.37 -3.59 0.76
CA GLY A 58 -24.27 -4.60 1.30
C GLY A 58 -24.06 -6.00 0.72
N ILE A 59 -22.90 -6.25 0.11
CA ILE A 59 -22.48 -7.57 -0.39
C ILE A 59 -21.60 -8.24 0.66
N LYS A 60 -21.87 -9.51 0.97
CA LYS A 60 -21.06 -10.31 1.88
C LYS A 60 -19.74 -10.73 1.19
N PRO A 61 -18.57 -10.26 1.67
CA PRO A 61 -17.29 -10.68 1.12
C PRO A 61 -16.92 -12.09 1.57
N ILE A 62 -16.51 -12.95 0.65
CA ILE A 62 -15.92 -14.26 0.93
C ILE A 62 -14.42 -14.16 0.66
N LEU A 63 -13.59 -14.28 1.70
CA LEU A 63 -12.15 -14.06 1.57
C LEU A 63 -11.44 -15.37 1.24
N GLY A 64 -10.65 -15.37 0.17
CA GLY A 64 -9.94 -16.56 -0.29
C GLY A 64 -8.68 -16.24 -1.07
N CYS A 65 -8.08 -17.28 -1.63
CA CYS A 65 -6.92 -17.22 -2.51
C CYS A 65 -6.87 -18.50 -3.36
N GLU A 66 -6.55 -18.38 -4.64
CA GLU A 66 -6.20 -19.54 -5.45
C GLU A 66 -4.68 -19.77 -5.31
N VAL A 67 -4.29 -20.75 -4.49
CA VAL A 67 -2.89 -21.01 -4.17
C VAL A 67 -2.25 -21.97 -5.19
N TYR A 68 -0.94 -21.82 -5.37
CA TYR A 68 -0.14 -22.76 -6.16
C TYR A 68 0.38 -23.89 -5.26
N VAL A 69 0.07 -25.14 -5.58
CA VAL A 69 0.49 -26.32 -4.81
C VAL A 69 1.59 -27.07 -5.56
N ALA A 70 2.77 -27.20 -4.95
CA ALA A 70 3.86 -28.00 -5.49
C ALA A 70 3.47 -29.49 -5.52
N PRO A 71 3.81 -30.25 -6.59
CA PRO A 71 3.53 -31.69 -6.62
C PRO A 71 4.30 -32.50 -5.58
N GLY A 72 5.40 -31.93 -5.06
CA GLY A 72 6.27 -32.50 -4.03
C GLY A 72 6.50 -31.47 -2.93
N SER A 73 7.76 -31.15 -2.62
CA SER A 73 8.07 -30.12 -1.64
C SER A 73 8.03 -28.73 -2.27
N ARG A 74 7.63 -27.72 -1.47
CA ARG A 74 7.73 -26.30 -1.86
C ARG A 74 9.17 -25.85 -2.13
N PHE A 75 10.16 -26.54 -1.58
CA PHE A 75 11.59 -26.27 -1.78
C PHE A 75 12.15 -26.84 -3.09
N ASP A 76 11.40 -27.70 -3.79
CA ASP A 76 11.88 -28.36 -5.01
C ASP A 76 11.96 -27.36 -6.18
N LYS A 77 13.15 -27.20 -6.76
CA LYS A 77 13.42 -26.31 -7.91
C LYS A 77 13.81 -27.05 -9.19
N GLU A 78 13.62 -28.37 -9.23
CA GLU A 78 14.01 -29.17 -10.39
C GLU A 78 13.21 -28.79 -11.66
N GLY A 79 13.88 -28.87 -12.82
CA GLY A 79 13.39 -28.43 -14.12
C GLY A 79 12.28 -29.31 -14.71
N LYS A 80 11.14 -29.41 -14.03
CA LYS A 80 9.92 -30.00 -14.58
C LYS A 80 9.36 -29.13 -15.72
N PRO A 81 8.72 -29.74 -16.74
CA PRO A 81 7.93 -29.00 -17.73
C PRO A 81 6.96 -28.03 -17.03
N ASP A 82 6.63 -26.90 -17.66
CA ASP A 82 5.85 -25.82 -17.02
C ASP A 82 4.53 -26.33 -16.40
N ASP A 83 3.84 -27.23 -17.10
CA ASP A 83 2.58 -27.85 -16.67
C ASP A 83 2.68 -28.79 -15.46
N ASP A 84 3.89 -29.12 -14.99
CA ASP A 84 4.13 -30.01 -13.86
C ASP A 84 4.87 -29.31 -12.70
N ARG A 85 4.97 -27.98 -12.73
CA ARG A 85 5.67 -27.20 -11.68
C ARG A 85 4.82 -26.97 -10.44
N TYR A 86 3.50 -26.85 -10.62
CA TYR A 86 2.51 -26.61 -9.58
C TYR A 86 1.09 -26.91 -10.08
N TYR A 87 0.17 -27.11 -9.16
CA TYR A 87 -1.27 -27.22 -9.37
C TYR A 87 -1.99 -26.02 -8.76
N HIS A 88 -3.22 -25.75 -9.19
CA HIS A 88 -4.08 -24.77 -8.55
C HIS A 88 -4.96 -25.41 -7.46
N LEU A 89 -5.27 -24.65 -6.41
CA LEU A 89 -6.22 -25.03 -5.36
C LEU A 89 -6.88 -23.76 -4.81
N VAL A 90 -8.21 -23.70 -4.80
CA VAL A 90 -8.93 -22.55 -4.25
C VAL A 90 -9.15 -22.76 -2.76
N LEU A 91 -8.75 -21.80 -1.94
CA LEU A 91 -8.96 -21.81 -0.50
C LEU A 91 -9.83 -20.62 -0.09
N LEU A 92 -10.86 -20.88 0.72
CA LEU A 92 -11.79 -19.89 1.27
C LEU A 92 -11.71 -19.92 2.80
N ALA A 93 -11.62 -18.76 3.43
CA ALA A 93 -11.66 -18.63 4.88
C ALA A 93 -13.12 -18.74 5.37
N GLU A 94 -13.42 -19.83 6.08
CA GLU A 94 -14.74 -20.03 6.70
C GLU A 94 -14.94 -19.09 7.89
N ASN A 95 -13.88 -18.77 8.62
CA ASN A 95 -13.92 -17.96 9.84
C ASN A 95 -12.57 -17.27 10.08
N ASN A 96 -12.46 -16.50 11.17
CA ASN A 96 -11.22 -15.79 11.52
C ASN A 96 -10.00 -16.72 11.72
N THR A 97 -10.17 -17.97 12.18
CA THR A 97 -9.08 -18.96 12.23
C THR A 97 -8.63 -19.33 10.82
N GLY A 98 -9.58 -19.59 9.91
CA GLY A 98 -9.31 -19.82 8.50
C GLY A 98 -8.61 -18.65 7.82
N TYR A 99 -9.01 -17.42 8.13
CA TYR A 99 -8.36 -16.21 7.60
C TYR A 99 -6.91 -16.07 8.08
N ALA A 100 -6.65 -16.30 9.36
CA ALA A 100 -5.29 -16.30 9.91
C ALA A 100 -4.43 -17.40 9.29
N ASN A 101 -5.00 -18.59 9.09
CA ASN A 101 -4.30 -19.70 8.42
C ASN A 101 -4.04 -19.41 6.94
N LEU A 102 -5.00 -18.82 6.22
CA LEU A 102 -4.85 -18.42 4.83
C LEU A 102 -3.70 -17.40 4.66
N MET A 103 -3.60 -16.41 5.54
CA MET A 103 -2.47 -15.46 5.54
C MET A 103 -1.13 -16.18 5.70
N LYS A 104 -1.04 -17.19 6.58
CA LYS A 104 0.19 -17.99 6.76
C LYS A 104 0.50 -18.83 5.53
N ILE A 105 -0.47 -19.53 4.95
CA ILE A 105 -0.29 -20.35 3.74
C ILE A 105 0.27 -19.48 2.61
N VAL A 106 -0.37 -18.34 2.33
CA VAL A 106 0.04 -17.41 1.27
C VAL A 106 1.43 -16.83 1.55
N SER A 107 1.71 -16.43 2.80
CA SER A 107 3.02 -15.91 3.21
C SER A 107 4.14 -16.92 2.97
N ARG A 108 3.93 -18.19 3.37
CA ARG A 108 4.92 -19.28 3.22
C ARG A 108 5.18 -19.62 1.75
N GLY A 109 4.19 -19.43 0.88
CA GLY A 109 4.38 -19.51 -0.56
C GLY A 109 5.44 -18.54 -1.09
N PHE A 110 5.49 -17.31 -0.56
CA PHE A 110 6.49 -16.30 -0.96
C PHE A 110 7.82 -16.41 -0.21
N THR A 111 7.77 -16.65 1.10
CA THR A 111 8.98 -16.65 1.95
C THR A 111 9.81 -17.92 1.78
N GLU A 112 9.17 -19.07 1.51
CA GLU A 112 9.83 -20.37 1.43
C GLU A 112 9.76 -21.01 0.02
N GLY A 113 8.56 -21.04 -0.58
CA GLY A 113 8.29 -21.87 -1.75
C GLY A 113 8.35 -21.18 -3.12
N TYR A 114 8.86 -19.94 -3.17
CA TYR A 114 8.83 -19.13 -4.39
C TYR A 114 9.75 -19.71 -5.48
N TYR A 115 9.13 -20.11 -6.59
CA TYR A 115 9.82 -20.57 -7.80
C TYR A 115 8.91 -20.26 -9.01
N TYR A 116 9.16 -19.12 -9.67
CA TYR A 116 8.27 -18.45 -10.65
C TYR A 116 6.92 -18.00 -10.09
N LYS A 117 6.29 -18.84 -9.26
CA LYS A 117 5.07 -18.59 -8.50
C LYS A 117 5.27 -18.92 -7.01
N PRO A 118 4.51 -18.32 -6.09
CA PRO A 118 4.57 -18.61 -4.66
C PRO A 118 3.88 -19.94 -4.36
N ARG A 119 4.64 -21.04 -4.29
CA ARG A 119 4.06 -22.39 -4.13
C ARG A 119 4.06 -22.84 -2.68
N VAL A 120 3.00 -23.50 -2.26
CA VAL A 120 2.89 -24.22 -0.99
C VAL A 120 2.93 -25.73 -1.23
N ASP A 121 3.04 -26.53 -0.19
CA ASP A 121 2.99 -27.99 -0.28
C ASP A 121 1.97 -28.57 0.70
N ILE A 122 1.81 -29.89 0.63
CA ILE A 122 0.86 -30.62 1.48
C ILE A 122 1.17 -30.44 2.97
N GLU A 123 2.45 -30.34 3.37
CA GLU A 123 2.83 -30.12 4.78
C GLU A 123 2.25 -28.79 5.30
N ILE A 124 2.37 -27.72 4.50
CA ILE A 124 1.82 -26.40 4.85
C ILE A 124 0.29 -26.45 4.91
N LEU A 125 -0.36 -27.14 3.96
CA LEU A 125 -1.82 -27.30 3.96
C LEU A 125 -2.30 -28.09 5.18
N GLU A 126 -1.65 -29.21 5.52
CA GLU A 126 -1.94 -30.01 6.73
C GLU A 126 -1.76 -29.22 8.02
N ARG A 127 -0.76 -28.33 8.09
CA ARG A 127 -0.51 -27.53 9.29
C ARG A 127 -1.54 -26.42 9.50
N TYR A 128 -2.04 -25.83 8.41
CA TYR A 128 -2.89 -24.63 8.46
C TYR A 128 -4.28 -24.88 7.83
N HIS A 129 -4.80 -26.10 7.90
CA HIS A 129 -6.09 -26.47 7.30
C HIS A 129 -7.33 -25.96 8.06
N GLU A 130 -7.21 -25.69 9.37
CA GLU A 130 -8.36 -25.38 10.21
C GLU A 130 -9.10 -24.11 9.76
N GLY A 131 -10.42 -24.19 9.64
CA GLY A 131 -11.26 -23.06 9.22
C GLY A 131 -11.18 -22.73 7.73
N ILE A 132 -10.59 -23.59 6.90
CA ILE A 132 -10.50 -23.42 5.44
C ILE A 132 -11.46 -24.36 4.73
N ILE A 133 -12.19 -23.81 3.76
CA ILE A 133 -12.94 -24.57 2.75
C ILE A 133 -12.13 -24.56 1.46
N ALA A 134 -11.88 -25.73 0.87
CA ALA A 134 -11.08 -25.89 -0.34
C ALA A 134 -11.91 -26.41 -1.52
N LEU A 135 -11.67 -25.86 -2.72
CA LEU A 135 -12.26 -26.30 -3.98
C LEU A 135 -11.17 -26.85 -4.90
N SER A 136 -11.48 -27.87 -5.69
CA SER A 136 -10.49 -28.57 -6.53
C SER A 136 -9.88 -27.75 -7.69
N ALA A 137 -10.27 -26.48 -7.84
CA ALA A 137 -9.80 -25.51 -8.83
C ALA A 137 -10.18 -25.81 -10.28
N CYS A 138 -9.62 -25.01 -11.20
CA CYS A 138 -9.83 -25.07 -12.64
C CYS A 138 -9.12 -26.27 -13.31
N LEU A 139 -8.99 -26.25 -14.63
CA LEU A 139 -8.26 -27.29 -15.39
C LEU A 139 -6.78 -27.44 -14.97
N ALA A 140 -6.20 -26.43 -14.33
CA ALA A 140 -4.84 -26.47 -13.78
C ALA A 140 -4.77 -27.12 -12.38
N GLY A 141 -5.91 -27.47 -11.77
CA GLY A 141 -5.99 -28.22 -10.53
C GLY A 141 -5.45 -29.65 -10.67
N GLU A 142 -4.95 -30.20 -9.56
CA GLU A 142 -4.32 -31.52 -9.53
C GLU A 142 -5.25 -32.61 -10.07
N ILE A 143 -6.50 -32.62 -9.60
CA ILE A 143 -7.51 -33.62 -9.97
C ILE A 143 -7.87 -33.50 -11.45
N ALA A 144 -8.17 -32.28 -11.93
CA ALA A 144 -8.55 -32.03 -13.31
C ALA A 144 -7.43 -32.40 -14.30
N ARG A 145 -6.17 -32.11 -13.96
CA ARG A 145 -5.01 -32.52 -14.76
C ARG A 145 -4.83 -34.03 -14.80
N LEU A 146 -4.96 -34.72 -13.67
CA LEU A 146 -4.86 -36.18 -13.61
C LEU A 146 -5.96 -36.85 -14.45
N ILE A 147 -7.19 -36.34 -14.38
CA ILE A 147 -8.32 -36.81 -15.20
C ILE A 147 -8.04 -36.59 -16.69
N SER A 148 -7.60 -35.39 -17.08
CA SER A 148 -7.27 -35.06 -18.48
C SER A 148 -6.17 -35.95 -19.05
N ARG A 149 -5.27 -36.47 -18.19
CA ARG A 149 -4.21 -37.43 -18.55
C ARG A 149 -4.65 -38.90 -18.46
N GLY A 150 -5.93 -39.18 -18.21
CA GLY A 150 -6.48 -40.52 -18.08
C GLY A 150 -6.11 -41.26 -16.78
N ARG A 151 -5.55 -40.57 -15.78
CA ARG A 151 -5.07 -41.15 -14.52
C ARG A 151 -6.13 -41.04 -13.42
N ILE A 152 -7.30 -41.64 -13.66
CA ILE A 152 -8.48 -41.49 -12.79
C ILE A 152 -8.22 -42.00 -11.35
N GLU A 153 -7.58 -43.15 -11.18
CA GLU A 153 -7.30 -43.70 -9.84
C GLU A 153 -6.40 -42.78 -9.00
N GLU A 154 -5.49 -42.06 -9.65
CA GLU A 154 -4.61 -41.12 -8.97
C GLU A 154 -5.34 -39.82 -8.63
N ALA A 155 -6.25 -39.39 -9.51
CA ALA A 155 -7.14 -38.27 -9.23
C ALA A 155 -8.02 -38.55 -8.01
N GLU A 156 -8.54 -39.77 -7.87
CA GLU A 156 -9.30 -40.19 -6.68
C GLU A 156 -8.44 -40.18 -5.41
N LYS A 157 -7.18 -40.66 -5.47
CA LYS A 157 -6.25 -40.60 -4.34
C LYS A 157 -5.95 -39.16 -3.92
N ALA A 158 -5.74 -38.26 -4.89
CA ALA A 158 -5.53 -36.84 -4.62
C ALA A 158 -6.77 -36.20 -3.97
N ALA A 159 -7.97 -36.52 -4.46
CA ALA A 159 -9.22 -36.06 -3.87
C ALA A 159 -9.41 -36.52 -2.41
N LEU A 160 -9.10 -37.79 -2.13
CA LEU A 160 -9.13 -38.33 -0.77
C LEU A 160 -8.11 -37.66 0.15
N ARG A 161 -6.90 -37.38 -0.34
CA ARG A 161 -5.88 -36.64 0.42
C ARG A 161 -6.38 -35.24 0.80
N HIS A 162 -6.93 -34.48 -0.15
CA HIS A 162 -7.49 -33.16 0.15
C HIS A 162 -8.69 -33.24 1.10
N LEU A 163 -9.55 -34.26 0.95
CA LEU A 163 -10.65 -34.51 1.89
C LEU A 163 -10.15 -34.82 3.32
N GLU A 164 -9.06 -35.57 3.45
CA GLU A 164 -8.43 -35.88 4.75
C GLU A 164 -7.85 -34.62 5.41
N ILE A 165 -7.21 -33.75 4.62
CA ILE A 165 -6.64 -32.48 5.10
C ILE A 165 -7.73 -31.53 5.57
N PHE A 166 -8.68 -31.16 4.70
CA PHE A 166 -9.65 -30.10 5.02
C PHE A 166 -10.84 -30.63 5.83
N GLY A 167 -11.12 -31.94 5.74
CA GLY A 167 -12.21 -32.60 6.43
C GLY A 167 -13.50 -32.66 5.60
N LYS A 168 -14.39 -33.58 6.02
CA LYS A 168 -15.67 -33.80 5.36
C LYS A 168 -16.55 -32.55 5.44
N GLY A 169 -17.05 -32.09 4.30
CA GLY A 169 -17.86 -30.87 4.17
C GLY A 169 -17.02 -29.60 3.97
N ASN A 170 -15.70 -29.67 4.03
CA ASN A 170 -14.78 -28.54 3.79
C ASN A 170 -13.98 -28.71 2.49
N TYR A 171 -14.18 -29.81 1.77
CA TYR A 171 -13.57 -30.03 0.46
C TYR A 171 -14.65 -30.29 -0.59
N PHE A 172 -14.55 -29.60 -1.73
CA PHE A 172 -15.53 -29.66 -2.82
C PHE A 172 -14.83 -29.92 -4.15
N LEU A 173 -15.45 -30.76 -4.98
CA LEU A 173 -15.04 -30.95 -6.38
C LEU A 173 -15.67 -29.85 -7.24
N GLU A 174 -14.84 -29.07 -7.89
CA GLU A 174 -15.22 -27.87 -8.62
C GLU A 174 -15.54 -28.15 -10.09
N LEU A 175 -16.74 -27.73 -10.51
CA LEU A 175 -17.24 -27.83 -11.87
C LEU A 175 -17.17 -26.46 -12.55
N GLN A 176 -16.64 -26.44 -13.77
CA GLN A 176 -16.54 -25.25 -14.61
C GLN A 176 -16.90 -25.61 -16.05
N ASP A 177 -17.61 -24.74 -16.76
CA ASP A 177 -17.99 -24.96 -18.16
C ASP A 177 -17.92 -23.66 -18.96
N HIS A 178 -16.90 -23.58 -19.82
CA HIS A 178 -16.64 -22.48 -20.74
C HIS A 178 -16.80 -22.94 -22.20
N GLY A 179 -17.42 -24.10 -22.44
CA GLY A 179 -17.61 -24.70 -23.76
C GLY A 179 -16.41 -25.51 -24.28
N MET A 180 -15.43 -25.83 -23.43
CA MET A 180 -14.26 -26.63 -23.78
C MET A 180 -14.53 -28.13 -23.67
N LYS A 181 -14.00 -28.93 -24.61
CA LYS A 181 -14.17 -30.39 -24.61
C LYS A 181 -13.49 -31.04 -23.40
N GLU A 182 -12.35 -30.50 -23.01
CA GLU A 182 -11.55 -30.94 -21.87
C GLU A 182 -12.37 -30.80 -20.57
N GLN A 183 -13.08 -29.68 -20.39
CA GLN A 183 -13.97 -29.47 -19.24
C GLN A 183 -15.15 -30.45 -19.23
N GLN A 184 -15.72 -30.78 -20.38
CA GLN A 184 -16.80 -31.78 -20.45
C GLN A 184 -16.33 -33.17 -19.95
N VAL A 185 -15.13 -33.59 -20.35
CA VAL A 185 -14.52 -34.84 -19.89
C VAL A 185 -14.24 -34.80 -18.38
N VAL A 186 -13.65 -33.70 -17.90
CA VAL A 186 -13.35 -33.52 -16.49
C VAL A 186 -14.62 -33.50 -15.63
N ASN A 187 -15.63 -32.72 -16.00
CA ASN A 187 -16.89 -32.60 -15.27
C ASN A 187 -17.61 -33.96 -15.14
N ALA A 188 -17.64 -34.76 -16.20
CA ALA A 188 -18.25 -36.09 -16.16
C ALA A 188 -17.52 -37.04 -15.19
N ALA A 189 -16.19 -36.99 -15.16
CA ALA A 189 -15.38 -37.76 -14.22
C ALA A 189 -15.55 -37.27 -12.78
N LEU A 190 -15.57 -35.94 -12.55
CA LEU A 190 -15.80 -35.34 -11.24
C LEU A 190 -17.17 -35.71 -10.66
N MET A 191 -18.22 -35.73 -11.48
CA MET A 191 -19.55 -36.19 -11.05
C MET A 191 -19.56 -37.66 -10.61
N THR A 192 -18.81 -38.51 -11.31
CA THR A 192 -18.67 -39.94 -10.96
C THR A 192 -17.89 -40.09 -9.66
N MET A 193 -16.78 -39.34 -9.55
CA MET A 193 -15.92 -39.32 -8.37
C MET A 193 -16.66 -38.81 -7.13
N SER A 194 -17.44 -37.74 -7.27
CA SER A 194 -18.28 -37.18 -6.19
C SER A 194 -19.17 -38.23 -5.56
N LYS A 195 -19.90 -39.00 -6.37
CA LYS A 195 -20.79 -40.09 -5.89
C LYS A 195 -20.01 -41.24 -5.24
N LYS A 196 -18.83 -41.56 -5.78
CA LYS A 196 -18.01 -42.68 -5.30
C LYS A 196 -17.33 -42.37 -3.97
N LEU A 197 -16.81 -41.15 -3.82
CA LEU A 197 -16.01 -40.73 -2.67
C LEU A 197 -16.82 -39.95 -1.63
N ASP A 198 -18.11 -39.68 -1.89
CA ASP A 198 -18.98 -38.87 -1.03
C ASP A 198 -18.41 -37.45 -0.78
N ILE A 199 -17.86 -36.85 -1.85
CA ILE A 199 -17.34 -35.47 -1.86
C ILE A 199 -18.35 -34.59 -2.61
N PRO A 200 -18.85 -33.50 -2.00
CA PRO A 200 -19.83 -32.62 -2.64
C PRO A 200 -19.23 -31.86 -3.84
N LEU A 201 -20.10 -31.50 -4.78
CA LEU A 201 -19.76 -30.68 -5.94
C LEU A 201 -20.00 -29.19 -5.65
N VAL A 202 -19.26 -28.32 -6.33
CA VAL A 202 -19.48 -26.87 -6.35
C VAL A 202 -19.30 -26.36 -7.77
N ALA A 203 -20.12 -25.41 -8.23
CA ALA A 203 -19.99 -24.83 -9.56
C ALA A 203 -19.43 -23.41 -9.49
N THR A 204 -18.46 -23.09 -10.34
CA THR A 204 -17.84 -21.76 -10.44
C THR A 204 -17.61 -21.38 -11.90
N ASN A 205 -17.11 -20.17 -12.15
CA ASN A 205 -16.88 -19.65 -13.50
C ASN A 205 -15.50 -18.98 -13.67
N ASP A 206 -14.58 -19.21 -12.73
CA ASP A 206 -13.18 -18.76 -12.83
C ASP A 206 -13.03 -17.31 -13.36
N ILE A 207 -13.65 -16.35 -12.67
CA ILE A 207 -13.88 -15.02 -13.25
C ILE A 207 -12.58 -14.23 -13.34
N HIS A 208 -12.28 -13.64 -14.49
CA HIS A 208 -11.11 -12.78 -14.71
C HIS A 208 -11.46 -11.34 -15.13
N TYR A 209 -12.68 -11.10 -15.61
CA TYR A 209 -13.14 -9.77 -16.03
C TYR A 209 -14.62 -9.52 -15.66
N THR A 210 -15.06 -8.26 -15.64
CA THR A 210 -16.38 -7.92 -15.07
C THR A 210 -17.53 -8.24 -16.03
N TYR A 211 -17.43 -7.81 -17.28
CA TYR A 211 -18.49 -7.90 -18.28
C TYR A 211 -18.09 -8.78 -19.46
N ALA A 212 -19.05 -9.40 -20.16
CA ALA A 212 -18.75 -10.22 -21.35
C ALA A 212 -17.99 -9.44 -22.43
N GLU A 213 -18.28 -8.14 -22.58
CA GLU A 213 -17.62 -7.22 -23.52
C GLU A 213 -16.10 -7.05 -23.23
N ASP A 214 -15.66 -7.37 -22.01
CA ASP A 214 -14.27 -7.18 -21.55
C ASP A 214 -13.32 -8.30 -22.03
N GLU A 215 -13.80 -9.28 -22.80
CA GLU A 215 -12.96 -10.35 -23.38
C GLU A 215 -11.74 -9.77 -24.12
N LYS A 216 -11.96 -8.76 -24.98
CA LYS A 216 -10.89 -8.14 -25.78
C LYS A 216 -9.86 -7.38 -24.93
N PRO A 217 -10.26 -6.45 -24.02
CA PRO A 217 -9.32 -5.83 -23.10
C PRO A 217 -8.52 -6.84 -22.28
N HIS A 218 -9.17 -7.89 -21.78
CA HIS A 218 -8.51 -8.95 -21.03
C HIS A 218 -7.47 -9.71 -21.87
N ASP A 219 -7.81 -10.03 -23.12
CA ASP A 219 -6.87 -10.66 -24.06
C ASP A 219 -5.62 -9.81 -24.31
N ILE A 220 -5.78 -8.49 -24.40
CA ILE A 220 -4.66 -7.54 -24.47
C ILE A 220 -3.83 -7.54 -23.18
N LEU A 221 -4.48 -7.63 -22.02
CA LEU A 221 -3.80 -7.72 -20.72
C LEU A 221 -2.87 -8.94 -20.63
N LEU A 222 -3.34 -10.11 -21.08
CA LEU A 222 -2.53 -11.34 -21.14
C LEU A 222 -1.34 -11.20 -22.11
N CYS A 223 -1.54 -10.53 -23.24
CA CYS A 223 -0.46 -10.23 -24.18
C CYS A 223 0.59 -9.29 -23.55
N LEU A 224 0.17 -8.31 -22.73
CA LEU A 224 1.08 -7.46 -21.97
C LEU A 224 1.89 -8.24 -20.94
N GLN A 225 1.27 -9.21 -20.27
CA GLN A 225 1.94 -10.09 -19.29
C GLN A 225 2.99 -10.96 -19.95
N THR A 226 2.65 -11.58 -21.08
CA THR A 226 3.50 -12.56 -21.79
C THR A 226 4.49 -11.91 -22.75
N GLY A 227 4.40 -10.60 -22.97
CA GLY A 227 5.24 -9.88 -23.93
C GLY A 227 4.97 -10.26 -25.39
N LYS A 228 3.77 -10.76 -25.69
CA LYS A 228 3.31 -11.19 -27.01
C LYS A 228 2.46 -10.11 -27.68
N LYS A 229 2.24 -10.23 -28.99
CA LYS A 229 1.30 -9.39 -29.75
C LYS A 229 -0.04 -10.11 -29.91
N VAL A 230 -1.12 -9.35 -30.09
CA VAL A 230 -2.46 -9.91 -30.38
C VAL A 230 -2.46 -10.76 -31.65
N SER A 231 -1.59 -10.41 -32.61
CA SER A 231 -1.40 -11.10 -33.89
C SER A 231 -0.59 -12.39 -33.79
N ASP A 232 0.06 -12.68 -32.66
CA ASP A 232 0.83 -13.92 -32.49
C ASP A 232 -0.14 -15.11 -32.35
N GLU A 233 0.06 -16.19 -33.12
CA GLU A 233 -0.76 -17.40 -33.04
C GLU A 233 -0.42 -18.24 -31.79
N ASP A 234 0.85 -18.26 -31.39
CA ASP A 234 1.36 -18.96 -30.20
C ASP A 234 1.46 -18.01 -29.01
N ARG A 235 0.29 -17.69 -28.44
CA ARG A 235 0.15 -16.80 -27.27
C ARG A 235 -0.88 -17.36 -26.29
N MET A 236 -0.76 -16.92 -25.03
CA MET A 236 -1.76 -17.22 -24.01
C MET A 236 -3.08 -16.54 -24.36
N ARG A 237 -4.17 -17.31 -24.36
CA ARG A 237 -5.53 -16.82 -24.57
C ARG A 237 -6.52 -17.69 -23.81
N TYR A 238 -7.50 -17.04 -23.20
CA TYR A 238 -8.61 -17.72 -22.55
C TYR A 238 -9.68 -18.06 -23.60
N VAL A 239 -9.65 -19.31 -24.06
CA VAL A 239 -10.55 -19.79 -25.12
C VAL A 239 -12.00 -19.80 -24.60
N GLY A 240 -12.93 -19.32 -25.43
CA GLY A 240 -14.37 -19.34 -25.15
C GLY A 240 -14.95 -18.01 -24.64
N GLY A 241 -14.13 -17.10 -24.11
CA GLY A 241 -14.58 -15.74 -23.75
C GLY A 241 -15.61 -15.67 -22.61
N GLN A 242 -15.73 -16.71 -21.78
CA GLN A 242 -16.80 -16.81 -20.79
C GLN A 242 -16.42 -16.51 -19.33
N TYR A 243 -15.27 -15.88 -19.08
CA TYR A 243 -14.69 -15.69 -17.73
C TYR A 243 -15.16 -14.38 -17.07
N TYR A 244 -16.43 -14.03 -17.26
CA TYR A 244 -17.07 -12.84 -16.70
C TYR A 244 -18.04 -13.16 -15.57
N ILE A 245 -18.51 -12.13 -14.86
CA ILE A 245 -19.54 -12.27 -13.83
C ILE A 245 -20.89 -12.57 -14.48
N LYS A 246 -21.18 -13.87 -14.62
CA LYS A 246 -22.46 -14.42 -15.10
C LYS A 246 -23.57 -14.24 -14.07
N SER A 247 -24.79 -14.07 -14.53
CA SER A 247 -26.01 -14.15 -13.72
C SER A 247 -26.27 -15.58 -13.22
N GLU A 248 -27.13 -15.72 -12.21
CA GLU A 248 -27.57 -17.04 -11.73
C GLU A 248 -28.24 -17.86 -12.85
N ASP A 249 -29.07 -17.22 -13.68
CA ASP A 249 -29.76 -17.88 -14.79
C ASP A 249 -28.79 -18.42 -15.84
N GLU A 250 -27.75 -17.65 -16.19
CA GLU A 250 -26.66 -18.11 -17.07
C GLU A 250 -25.94 -19.31 -16.46
N MET A 251 -25.58 -19.24 -15.17
CA MET A 251 -24.89 -20.34 -14.48
C MET A 251 -25.76 -21.60 -14.40
N ARG A 252 -27.05 -21.48 -14.05
CA ARG A 252 -27.99 -22.62 -14.01
C ARG A 252 -28.18 -23.25 -15.38
N SER A 253 -28.14 -22.45 -16.44
CA SER A 253 -28.25 -22.95 -17.83
C SER A 253 -27.04 -23.76 -18.26
N LEU A 254 -25.84 -23.50 -17.71
CA LEU A 254 -24.62 -24.26 -18.01
C LEU A 254 -24.59 -25.62 -17.32
N PHE A 255 -25.21 -25.74 -16.14
CA PHE A 255 -25.18 -26.95 -15.32
C PHE A 255 -26.58 -27.51 -15.01
N PRO A 256 -27.42 -27.81 -16.03
CA PRO A 256 -28.79 -28.30 -15.81
C PRO A 256 -28.82 -29.67 -15.12
N TYR A 257 -27.70 -30.41 -15.16
CA TYR A 257 -27.52 -31.74 -14.57
C TYR A 257 -26.90 -31.72 -13.16
N ALA A 258 -26.49 -30.55 -12.64
CA ALA A 258 -25.76 -30.42 -11.38
C ALA A 258 -26.25 -29.25 -10.52
N SER A 259 -27.57 -29.06 -10.41
CA SER A 259 -28.18 -27.94 -9.66
C SER A 259 -27.68 -27.83 -8.21
N GLU A 260 -27.42 -28.97 -7.56
CA GLU A 260 -26.85 -29.00 -6.20
C GLU A 260 -25.49 -28.33 -6.11
N ALA A 261 -24.65 -28.42 -7.15
CA ALA A 261 -23.34 -27.77 -7.18
C ALA A 261 -23.46 -26.24 -7.16
N LEU A 262 -24.51 -25.69 -7.78
CA LEU A 262 -24.82 -24.26 -7.72
C LEU A 262 -25.38 -23.88 -6.36
N ASP A 263 -26.30 -24.66 -5.80
CA ASP A 263 -26.87 -24.36 -4.50
C ASP A 263 -25.81 -24.45 -3.38
N ASN A 264 -24.81 -25.32 -3.53
CA ASN A 264 -23.68 -25.41 -2.61
C ASN A 264 -22.82 -24.13 -2.60
N THR A 265 -22.80 -23.33 -3.67
CA THR A 265 -22.06 -22.05 -3.68
C THR A 265 -22.55 -21.11 -2.59
N HIS A 266 -23.88 -20.96 -2.48
CA HIS A 266 -24.50 -20.11 -1.49
C HIS A 266 -24.40 -20.71 -0.09
N LYS A 267 -24.52 -22.04 0.07
CA LYS A 267 -24.30 -22.69 1.37
C LYS A 267 -22.88 -22.47 1.90
N ILE A 268 -21.87 -22.50 1.02
CA ILE A 268 -20.49 -22.16 1.38
C ILE A 268 -20.42 -20.69 1.77
N ALA A 269 -21.01 -19.79 0.99
CA ALA A 269 -21.04 -18.37 1.28
C ALA A 269 -21.69 -18.05 2.64
N GLU A 270 -22.77 -18.73 3.02
CA GLU A 270 -23.42 -18.61 4.33
C GLU A 270 -22.49 -18.99 5.49
N ARG A 271 -21.66 -20.03 5.29
CA ARG A 271 -20.70 -20.52 6.28
C ARG A 271 -19.49 -19.61 6.47
N CYS A 272 -19.03 -18.94 5.41
CA CYS A 272 -17.87 -18.06 5.48
C CYS A 272 -18.19 -16.74 6.19
N ASN A 273 -17.72 -16.57 7.41
CA ASN A 273 -17.97 -15.42 8.27
C ASN A 273 -16.66 -14.93 8.89
N VAL A 274 -15.93 -14.10 8.14
CA VAL A 274 -14.71 -13.42 8.61
C VAL A 274 -15.06 -11.98 8.97
N GLU A 275 -14.69 -11.54 10.17
CA GLU A 275 -14.78 -10.13 10.57
C GLU A 275 -13.38 -9.54 10.73
N ILE A 276 -13.12 -8.41 10.07
CA ILE A 276 -11.86 -7.68 10.17
C ILE A 276 -12.07 -6.44 11.05
N GLU A 277 -11.26 -6.35 12.11
CA GLU A 277 -11.27 -5.21 13.02
C GLU A 277 -10.30 -4.12 12.53
N PHE A 278 -10.84 -2.91 12.35
CA PHE A 278 -10.09 -1.71 11.95
C PHE A 278 -10.06 -0.70 13.09
N GLY A 279 -9.01 0.12 13.14
CA GLY A 279 -8.88 1.22 14.11
C GLY A 279 -8.43 0.81 15.51
N VAL A 280 -8.10 -0.46 15.74
CA VAL A 280 -7.51 -0.93 17.01
C VAL A 280 -6.00 -1.03 16.87
N THR A 281 -5.31 -0.17 17.63
CA THR A 281 -3.85 -0.05 17.62
C THR A 281 -3.17 -1.31 18.18
N LYS A 282 -2.21 -1.85 17.42
CA LYS A 282 -1.42 -3.06 17.73
C LYS A 282 0.06 -2.71 17.82
N LEU A 283 0.42 -1.84 18.77
CA LEU A 283 1.80 -1.39 18.93
C LEU A 283 2.73 -2.53 19.39
N PRO A 284 4.00 -2.55 18.93
CA PRO A 284 5.05 -3.36 19.53
C PRO A 284 5.29 -2.96 20.99
N VAL A 285 5.82 -3.90 21.76
CA VAL A 285 6.28 -3.65 23.13
C VAL A 285 7.74 -3.19 23.06
N PHE A 286 8.08 -2.15 23.83
CA PHE A 286 9.45 -1.71 23.99
C PHE A 286 10.05 -2.27 25.28
N ASP A 287 11.17 -2.98 25.16
CA ASP A 287 11.88 -3.51 26.33
C ASP A 287 12.65 -2.40 27.06
N VAL A 288 12.22 -2.11 28.30
CA VAL A 288 12.83 -1.08 29.13
C VAL A 288 13.87 -1.65 30.11
N PRO A 289 14.85 -0.84 30.55
CA PRO A 289 15.80 -1.26 31.58
C PRO A 289 15.14 -1.69 32.89
N SER A 290 15.80 -2.61 33.61
CA SER A 290 15.30 -3.10 34.90
C SER A 290 15.03 -1.96 35.89
N GLY A 291 13.88 -2.01 36.56
CA GLY A 291 13.43 -0.97 37.49
C GLY A 291 12.54 0.12 36.88
N TYR A 292 12.31 0.07 35.56
CA TYR A 292 11.36 0.94 34.86
C TYR A 292 10.21 0.14 34.25
N ASP A 293 9.08 0.82 34.07
CA ASP A 293 8.04 0.50 33.08
C ASP A 293 8.15 1.49 31.91
N ALA A 294 7.41 1.26 30.80
CA ALA A 294 7.47 2.11 29.62
C ALA A 294 7.22 3.61 29.95
N LEU A 295 6.23 3.90 30.79
CA LEU A 295 5.86 5.28 31.12
C LEU A 295 6.91 5.98 31.99
N SER A 296 7.41 5.31 33.01
CA SER A 296 8.43 5.84 33.91
C SER A 296 9.77 6.00 33.19
N TYR A 297 10.08 5.13 32.23
CA TYR A 297 11.26 5.28 31.38
C TYR A 297 11.12 6.49 30.44
N LEU A 298 9.97 6.63 29.76
CA LEU A 298 9.67 7.80 28.92
C LEU A 298 9.81 9.10 29.73
N ARG A 299 9.21 9.16 30.92
CA ARG A 299 9.32 10.33 31.82
C ARG A 299 10.76 10.65 32.19
N LYS A 300 11.57 9.64 32.51
CA LYS A 300 12.98 9.82 32.83
C LYS A 300 13.72 10.48 31.66
N LEU A 301 13.56 9.93 30.45
CA LEU A 301 14.22 10.46 29.26
C LEU A 301 13.79 11.90 28.97
N CYS A 302 12.49 12.20 29.07
CA CYS A 302 11.98 13.55 28.86
C CYS A 302 12.53 14.56 29.89
N TYR A 303 12.61 14.19 31.17
CA TYR A 303 13.15 15.09 32.20
C TYR A 303 14.65 15.31 32.06
N ASP A 304 15.40 14.28 31.67
CA ASP A 304 16.83 14.41 31.39
C ASP A 304 17.05 15.38 30.20
N GLY A 305 16.27 15.24 29.13
CA GLY A 305 16.31 16.13 27.97
C GLY A 305 15.86 17.56 28.27
N LEU A 306 14.81 17.74 29.09
CA LEU A 306 14.36 19.07 29.52
C LEU A 306 15.47 19.81 30.27
N LYS A 307 16.18 19.11 31.16
CA LYS A 307 17.29 19.68 31.93
C LYS A 307 18.50 20.03 31.05
N GLU A 308 18.73 19.27 29.99
CA GLU A 308 19.78 19.53 29.01
C GLU A 308 19.46 20.76 28.15
N LEU A 309 18.24 20.84 27.61
CA LEU A 309 17.81 21.85 26.64
C LEU A 309 17.40 23.17 27.30
N TYR A 310 16.81 23.11 28.50
CA TYR A 310 16.35 24.27 29.27
C TYR A 310 16.91 24.23 30.71
N PRO A 311 18.22 24.45 30.89
CA PRO A 311 18.85 24.39 32.22
C PRO A 311 18.32 25.46 33.19
N ASP A 312 17.77 26.55 32.66
CA ASP A 312 17.26 27.71 33.41
C ASP A 312 15.72 27.73 33.51
N ASP A 313 15.03 26.62 33.24
CA ASP A 313 13.57 26.52 33.36
C ASP A 313 13.09 26.87 34.78
N ASP A 314 12.06 27.71 34.88
CA ASP A 314 11.44 28.13 36.14
C ASP A 314 10.38 27.14 36.66
N GLY A 315 10.17 26.04 35.93
CA GLY A 315 9.18 24.99 36.19
C GLY A 315 7.95 25.08 35.30
N SER A 316 7.77 26.17 34.54
CA SER A 316 6.63 26.32 33.63
C SER A 316 6.69 25.35 32.44
N LEU A 317 7.89 25.04 31.92
CA LEU A 317 8.03 24.06 30.84
C LEU A 317 7.85 22.64 31.33
N LYS A 318 8.24 22.35 32.58
CA LYS A 318 7.97 21.06 33.21
C LYS A 318 6.47 20.75 33.29
N GLU A 319 5.63 21.72 33.64
CA GLU A 319 4.18 21.53 33.68
C GLU A 319 3.60 21.20 32.28
N LYS A 320 4.08 21.89 31.24
CA LYS A 320 3.71 21.59 29.85
C LYS A 320 4.14 20.19 29.43
N LEU A 321 5.37 19.80 29.76
CA LEU A 321 5.91 18.47 29.47
C LEU A 321 5.09 17.36 30.16
N ASP A 322 4.72 17.57 31.42
CA ASP A 322 3.88 16.62 32.18
C ASP A 322 2.49 16.48 31.58
N TYR A 323 1.91 17.58 31.08
CA TYR A 323 0.65 17.56 30.33
C TYR A 323 0.79 16.71 29.05
N GLU A 324 1.78 16.96 28.20
CA GLU A 324 2.00 16.17 26.97
C GLU A 324 2.17 14.67 27.28
N ILE A 325 3.01 14.32 28.26
CA ILE A 325 3.21 12.93 28.70
C ILE A 325 1.89 12.31 29.17
N SER A 326 1.04 13.07 29.86
CA SER A 326 -0.26 12.59 30.32
C SER A 326 -1.22 12.28 29.15
N VAL A 327 -1.20 13.10 28.10
CA VAL A 327 -2.00 12.88 26.89
C VAL A 327 -1.48 11.65 26.13
N ILE A 328 -0.17 11.54 25.93
CA ILE A 328 0.48 10.37 25.29
C ILE A 328 0.10 9.08 26.02
N LYS A 329 0.14 9.10 27.37
CA LYS A 329 -0.30 7.95 28.19
C LYS A 329 -1.78 7.63 27.98
N LYS A 330 -2.65 8.64 28.06
CA LYS A 330 -4.11 8.46 27.94
C LYS A 330 -4.48 7.85 26.59
N MET A 331 -3.75 8.19 25.54
CA MET A 331 -3.98 7.70 24.17
C MET A 331 -3.24 6.40 23.83
N GLY A 332 -2.38 5.89 24.73
CA GLY A 332 -1.71 4.60 24.56
C GLY A 332 -0.51 4.63 23.61
N TYR A 333 0.19 5.76 23.49
CA TYR A 333 1.32 5.93 22.56
C TYR A 333 2.70 5.96 23.27
N VAL A 334 2.80 5.47 24.50
CA VAL A 334 4.07 5.50 25.25
C VAL A 334 5.15 4.69 24.54
N GLU A 335 4.81 3.47 24.14
CA GLU A 335 5.70 2.54 23.42
C GLU A 335 6.10 3.12 22.07
N TYR A 336 5.18 3.79 21.38
CA TYR A 336 5.45 4.46 20.10
C TYR A 336 6.60 5.48 20.22
N PHE A 337 6.53 6.39 21.20
CA PHE A 337 7.59 7.38 21.43
C PHE A 337 8.92 6.74 21.82
N LEU A 338 8.91 5.67 22.62
CA LEU A 338 10.13 4.95 22.99
C LEU A 338 10.78 4.27 21.78
N ILE A 339 9.98 3.63 20.92
CA ILE A 339 10.47 3.01 19.68
C ILE A 339 11.11 4.07 18.78
N VAL A 340 10.44 5.21 18.59
CA VAL A 340 10.95 6.33 17.77
C VAL A 340 12.24 6.90 18.33
N TRP A 341 12.26 7.23 19.63
CA TRP A 341 13.44 7.71 20.32
C TRP A 341 14.63 6.77 20.12
N ASP A 342 14.39 5.46 20.26
CA ASP A 342 15.45 4.46 20.29
C ASP A 342 16.23 4.36 18.98
N PHE A 343 15.56 4.25 17.83
CA PHE A 343 16.28 4.15 16.56
C PHE A 343 16.88 5.50 16.11
N ILE A 344 16.28 6.64 16.51
CA ILE A 344 16.90 7.97 16.30
C ILE A 344 18.16 8.09 17.16
N ASN A 345 18.10 7.69 18.42
CA ASN A 345 19.25 7.71 19.32
C ASN A 345 20.37 6.76 18.83
N PHE A 346 20.02 5.59 18.31
CA PHE A 346 20.95 4.71 17.61
C PHE A 346 21.62 5.43 16.43
N ALA A 347 20.84 6.04 15.54
CA ALA A 347 21.36 6.75 14.38
C ALA A 347 22.34 7.87 14.79
N LYS A 348 21.94 8.74 15.74
CA LYS A 348 22.79 9.83 16.24
C LYS A 348 24.08 9.31 16.90
N SER A 349 23.99 8.28 17.74
CA SER A 349 25.16 7.69 18.41
C SER A 349 26.15 6.99 17.47
N HIS A 350 25.70 6.58 16.28
CA HIS A 350 26.54 5.99 15.23
C HIS A 350 26.91 6.97 14.11
N GLY A 351 26.69 8.28 14.36
CA GLY A 351 27.04 9.35 13.42
C GLY A 351 26.25 9.29 12.10
N ILE A 352 25.05 8.72 12.11
CA ILE A 352 24.13 8.72 10.96
C ILE A 352 23.34 10.03 11.01
N PRO A 353 23.44 10.91 9.99
CA PRO A 353 22.65 12.14 9.95
C PRO A 353 21.15 11.86 9.95
N VAL A 354 20.45 12.53 10.87
CA VAL A 354 18.99 12.52 11.02
C VAL A 354 18.49 13.94 10.77
N GLY A 355 17.37 14.08 10.08
CA GLY A 355 16.73 15.37 9.85
C GLY A 355 16.17 15.98 11.13
N PRO A 356 15.84 17.29 11.11
CA PRO A 356 15.36 18.02 12.29
C PRO A 356 13.94 17.64 12.75
N GLY A 357 13.27 16.75 12.01
CA GLY A 357 11.88 16.35 12.21
C GLY A 357 10.97 16.89 11.09
N ARG A 358 9.92 16.13 10.76
CA ARG A 358 8.93 16.46 9.72
C ARG A 358 7.52 16.43 10.29
N GLY A 359 6.63 17.19 9.65
CA GLY A 359 5.21 17.19 10.00
C GLY A 359 4.94 17.86 11.34
N SER A 360 3.86 17.45 12.00
CA SER A 360 3.43 18.04 13.27
C SER A 360 4.25 17.58 14.48
N ALA A 361 5.08 16.54 14.34
CA ALA A 361 5.92 16.02 15.43
C ALA A 361 6.81 17.09 16.09
N ALA A 362 7.23 18.10 15.31
CA ALA A 362 8.02 19.24 15.78
C ALA A 362 7.27 20.14 16.80
N GLY A 363 5.94 20.05 16.89
CA GLY A 363 5.15 20.79 17.88
C GLY A 363 5.11 20.18 19.27
N SER A 364 5.76 19.03 19.51
CA SER A 364 5.78 18.36 20.80
C SER A 364 7.07 18.65 21.57
N LEU A 365 6.92 19.15 22.80
CA LEU A 365 8.03 19.30 23.74
C LEU A 365 8.60 17.93 24.14
N VAL A 366 7.78 16.88 24.20
CA VAL A 366 8.24 15.49 24.39
C VAL A 366 9.17 15.07 23.25
N SER A 367 8.79 15.29 21.98
CA SER A 367 9.65 14.96 20.83
C SER A 367 10.99 15.72 20.90
N TYR A 368 10.96 16.99 21.28
CA TYR A 368 12.16 17.80 21.41
C TYR A 368 13.07 17.33 22.56
N CYS A 369 12.52 17.05 23.74
CA CYS A 369 13.29 16.53 24.88
C CYS A 369 13.88 15.13 24.62
N LEU A 370 13.25 14.33 23.77
CA LEU A 370 13.77 13.04 23.34
C LEU A 370 14.76 13.15 22.17
N HIS A 371 15.07 14.36 21.70
CA HIS A 371 15.90 14.59 20.52
C HIS A 371 15.35 13.90 19.25
N ILE A 372 14.04 13.59 19.22
CA ILE A 372 13.33 13.09 18.04
C ILE A 372 13.24 14.22 17.00
N THR A 373 12.98 15.44 17.48
CA THR A 373 13.05 16.68 16.70
C THR A 373 14.20 17.53 17.24
N THR A 374 14.73 18.44 16.42
CA THR A 374 15.74 19.43 16.83
C THR A 374 15.22 20.86 16.76
N VAL A 375 13.94 21.04 16.39
CA VAL A 375 13.25 22.34 16.38
C VAL A 375 12.62 22.59 17.74
N ASP A 376 12.93 23.75 18.34
CA ASP A 376 12.36 24.19 19.61
C ASP A 376 10.88 24.63 19.44
N PRO A 377 9.90 23.87 19.97
CA PRO A 377 8.49 24.20 19.81
C PRO A 377 8.09 25.47 20.57
N ILE A 378 8.79 25.82 21.64
CA ILE A 378 8.49 27.00 22.46
C ILE A 378 8.96 28.26 21.73
N ARG A 379 10.18 28.25 21.17
CA ARG A 379 10.73 29.38 20.40
C ARG A 379 9.84 29.76 19.22
N TYR A 380 9.31 28.76 18.50
CA TYR A 380 8.50 28.98 17.29
C TYR A 380 6.99 28.90 17.52
N SER A 381 6.54 28.88 18.78
CA SER A 381 5.11 28.81 19.15
C SER A 381 4.34 27.67 18.46
N LEU A 382 5.00 26.52 18.31
CA LEU A 382 4.39 25.32 17.73
C LEU A 382 3.45 24.65 18.74
N ILE A 383 2.39 24.01 18.23
CA ILE A 383 1.27 23.54 19.05
C ILE A 383 1.25 22.01 19.14
N PHE A 384 1.29 21.46 20.36
CA PHE A 384 1.22 20.03 20.60
C PHE A 384 -0.09 19.41 20.10
N GLU A 385 -1.23 20.06 20.32
CA GLU A 385 -2.55 19.58 19.90
C GLU A 385 -2.70 19.45 18.38
N ARG A 386 -1.84 20.14 17.60
CA ARG A 386 -1.79 19.96 16.15
C ARG A 386 -1.14 18.62 15.75
N PHE A 387 -0.26 18.11 16.61
CA PHE A 387 0.32 16.78 16.50
C PHE A 387 -0.61 15.71 17.06
N LEU A 388 -1.03 15.88 18.31
CA LEU A 388 -1.71 14.85 19.08
C LEU A 388 -2.87 15.49 19.85
N ASN A 389 -4.06 15.39 19.27
CA ASN A 389 -5.26 16.00 19.81
C ASN A 389 -5.98 15.05 20.79
N PRO A 390 -6.16 15.41 22.07
CA PRO A 390 -6.83 14.55 23.05
C PRO A 390 -8.31 14.27 22.75
N GLU A 391 -8.97 15.11 21.93
CA GLU A 391 -10.37 14.95 21.52
C GLU A 391 -10.52 14.03 20.30
N ARG A 392 -9.43 13.72 19.60
CA ARG A 392 -9.42 12.84 18.42
C ARG A 392 -8.35 11.77 18.57
N VAL A 393 -8.79 10.54 18.83
CA VAL A 393 -7.89 9.38 18.82
C VAL A 393 -7.51 9.05 17.37
N SER A 394 -6.35 9.54 16.94
CA SER A 394 -5.65 9.13 15.71
C SER A 394 -4.23 8.72 16.05
N MET A 395 -3.67 7.78 15.28
CA MET A 395 -2.28 7.39 15.44
C MET A 395 -1.37 8.57 15.08
N PRO A 396 -0.38 8.94 15.92
CA PRO A 396 0.61 9.93 15.56
C PRO A 396 1.51 9.40 14.45
N ASP A 397 1.87 10.26 13.50
CA ASP A 397 2.81 9.94 12.41
C ASP A 397 4.04 10.83 12.55
N ILE A 398 5.17 10.24 12.95
CA ILE A 398 6.48 10.88 13.06
C ILE A 398 7.31 10.40 11.86
N ASP A 399 7.27 11.21 10.81
CA ASP A 399 8.13 11.05 9.63
C ASP A 399 9.56 11.47 9.95
N ILE A 400 10.54 10.64 9.62
CA ILE A 400 11.95 10.90 9.93
C ILE A 400 12.81 10.77 8.69
N ASP A 401 13.59 11.81 8.45
CA ASP A 401 14.56 11.85 7.37
C ASP A 401 15.91 11.30 7.84
N PHE A 402 16.47 10.37 7.07
CA PHE A 402 17.83 9.86 7.23
C PHE A 402 18.64 10.18 5.98
N CYS A 403 19.97 10.22 6.10
CA CYS A 403 20.82 10.25 4.92
C CYS A 403 20.61 8.94 4.10
N PRO A 404 20.34 9.02 2.78
CA PRO A 404 20.01 7.84 1.98
C PRO A 404 21.07 6.72 2.04
N GLU A 405 22.34 7.09 2.18
CA GLU A 405 23.48 6.16 2.12
C GLU A 405 23.61 5.26 3.35
N ARG A 406 23.21 5.75 4.53
CA ARG A 406 23.33 5.01 5.81
C ARG A 406 21.98 4.66 6.42
N ARG A 407 20.88 4.96 5.72
CA ARG A 407 19.52 4.63 6.18
C ARG A 407 19.32 3.14 6.45
N GLN A 408 19.92 2.28 5.62
CA GLN A 408 19.78 0.82 5.76
C GLN A 408 20.31 0.34 7.12
N GLU A 409 21.38 0.94 7.65
CA GLU A 409 21.92 0.60 8.97
C GLU A 409 20.88 0.78 10.10
N VAL A 410 20.00 1.79 9.98
CA VAL A 410 18.93 2.04 10.96
C VAL A 410 17.82 1.00 10.82
N ILE A 411 17.45 0.65 9.58
CA ILE A 411 16.46 -0.40 9.31
C ILE A 411 16.95 -1.76 9.82
N ASP A 412 18.23 -2.06 9.59
CA ASP A 412 18.87 -3.30 10.06
C ASP A 412 18.89 -3.35 11.59
N TYR A 413 19.22 -2.24 12.27
CA TYR A 413 19.13 -2.13 13.73
C TYR A 413 17.72 -2.44 14.26
N VAL A 414 16.69 -1.84 13.64
CA VAL A 414 15.29 -2.08 14.03
C VAL A 414 14.93 -3.55 13.78
N SER A 415 15.33 -4.12 12.65
CA SER A 415 15.11 -5.54 12.33
C SER A 415 15.78 -6.49 13.35
N GLU A 416 17.04 -6.23 13.70
CA GLU A 416 17.78 -7.01 14.70
C GLU A 416 17.18 -6.90 16.11
N LYS A 417 16.73 -5.69 16.49
CA LYS A 417 16.19 -5.42 17.82
C LYS A 417 14.80 -6.04 18.04
N TYR A 418 13.89 -5.87 17.09
CA TYR A 418 12.49 -6.32 17.25
C TYR A 418 12.25 -7.74 16.71
N GLY A 419 13.12 -8.21 15.80
CA GLY A 419 13.07 -9.52 15.15
C GLY A 419 12.76 -9.38 13.65
N PRO A 420 13.51 -10.07 12.76
CA PRO A 420 13.36 -9.95 11.31
C PRO A 420 11.99 -10.45 10.81
N GLU A 421 11.32 -11.32 11.56
CA GLU A 421 9.96 -11.79 11.27
C GLU A 421 8.87 -10.77 11.64
N LYS A 422 9.21 -9.75 12.43
CA LYS A 422 8.27 -8.71 12.90
C LYS A 422 8.46 -7.37 12.19
N VAL A 423 9.60 -7.18 11.54
CA VAL A 423 9.96 -5.96 10.82
C VAL A 423 9.95 -6.24 9.33
N VAL A 424 8.96 -5.73 8.62
CA VAL A 424 8.74 -6.01 7.19
C VAL A 424 8.54 -4.73 6.40
N GLN A 425 8.98 -4.70 5.15
CA GLN A 425 8.77 -3.54 4.28
C GLN A 425 7.32 -3.50 3.79
N ILE A 426 6.83 -2.34 3.39
CA ILE A 426 5.48 -2.18 2.84
C ILE A 426 5.50 -2.36 1.32
N ILE A 427 4.54 -3.09 0.76
CA ILE A 427 4.35 -3.18 -0.70
C ILE A 427 3.69 -1.92 -1.27
N THR A 428 3.96 -1.66 -2.55
CA THR A 428 3.30 -0.64 -3.37
C THR A 428 3.01 -1.23 -4.74
N PHE A 429 1.95 -0.78 -5.39
CA PHE A 429 1.65 -1.21 -6.76
C PHE A 429 1.88 -0.09 -7.77
N GLY A 430 2.67 -0.39 -8.80
CA GLY A 430 2.72 0.46 -9.98
C GLY A 430 1.46 0.25 -10.82
N THR A 431 0.67 1.29 -11.07
CA THR A 431 -0.57 1.20 -11.85
C THR A 431 -0.38 1.57 -13.32
N MET A 432 -1.30 1.12 -14.18
CA MET A 432 -1.37 1.49 -15.58
C MET A 432 -1.93 2.90 -15.76
N ALA A 433 -1.06 3.91 -15.64
CA ALA A 433 -1.43 5.31 -15.82
C ALA A 433 -1.79 5.66 -17.27
N ALA A 434 -2.70 6.64 -17.47
CA ALA A 434 -3.24 7.08 -18.76
C ALA A 434 -2.24 7.11 -19.93
N LYS A 435 -1.08 7.76 -19.73
CA LYS A 435 -0.04 7.88 -20.76
C LYS A 435 0.68 6.57 -21.05
N GLY A 436 0.92 5.77 -20.01
CA GLY A 436 1.62 4.49 -20.10
C GLY A 436 0.76 3.44 -20.80
N VAL A 437 -0.51 3.32 -20.39
CA VAL A 437 -1.44 2.33 -20.95
C VAL A 437 -1.63 2.51 -22.46
N ILE A 438 -1.70 3.75 -22.97
CA ILE A 438 -1.77 4.01 -24.43
C ILE A 438 -0.59 3.37 -25.17
N ARG A 439 0.64 3.55 -24.66
CA ARG A 439 1.85 3.02 -25.30
C ARG A 439 1.93 1.51 -25.18
N ASP A 440 1.57 0.97 -24.03
CA ASP A 440 1.59 -0.47 -23.75
C ASP A 440 0.60 -1.22 -24.65
N VAL A 441 -0.66 -0.77 -24.69
CA VAL A 441 -1.73 -1.39 -25.50
C VAL A 441 -1.43 -1.26 -26.99
N ALA A 442 -1.01 -0.07 -27.45
CA ALA A 442 -0.66 0.13 -28.85
C ALA A 442 0.45 -0.81 -29.32
N ARG A 443 1.48 -1.04 -28.48
CA ARG A 443 2.56 -1.98 -28.78
C ARG A 443 2.05 -3.42 -28.98
N VAL A 444 1.12 -3.85 -28.15
CA VAL A 444 0.55 -5.21 -28.20
C VAL A 444 -0.42 -5.39 -29.37
N MET A 445 -1.12 -4.32 -29.75
CA MET A 445 -1.96 -4.26 -30.96
C MET A 445 -1.16 -4.07 -32.26
N ASP A 446 0.17 -4.04 -32.19
CA ASP A 446 1.09 -3.84 -33.32
C ASP A 446 0.95 -2.47 -34.03
N LEU A 447 0.55 -1.44 -33.28
CA LEU A 447 0.44 -0.07 -33.77
C LEU A 447 1.80 0.66 -33.75
N PRO A 448 2.06 1.59 -34.68
CA PRO A 448 3.32 2.33 -34.71
C PRO A 448 3.58 3.13 -33.43
N TYR A 449 4.82 3.08 -32.91
CA TYR A 449 5.20 3.83 -31.70
C TYR A 449 4.96 5.35 -31.84
N SER A 450 5.21 5.91 -33.01
CA SER A 450 4.98 7.35 -33.29
C SER A 450 3.52 7.74 -33.15
N PHE A 451 2.60 6.85 -33.56
CA PHE A 451 1.16 7.04 -33.42
C PHE A 451 0.76 7.03 -31.94
N ALA A 452 1.22 6.03 -31.18
CA ALA A 452 0.94 5.91 -29.75
C ALA A 452 1.54 7.08 -28.92
N ASP A 453 2.76 7.49 -29.24
CA ASP A 453 3.43 8.59 -28.54
C ASP A 453 2.74 9.95 -28.79
N ALA A 454 2.20 10.17 -30.00
CA ALA A 454 1.41 11.36 -30.30
C ALA A 454 0.14 11.42 -29.44
N LEU A 455 -0.59 10.32 -29.31
CA LEU A 455 -1.78 10.22 -28.46
C LEU A 455 -1.42 10.38 -26.97
N SER A 456 -0.35 9.72 -26.52
CA SER A 456 0.13 9.82 -25.13
C SER A 456 0.56 11.24 -24.75
N LYS A 457 1.15 12.00 -25.67
CA LYS A 457 1.51 13.41 -25.47
C LYS A 457 0.31 14.35 -25.44
N ALA A 458 -0.78 14.01 -26.12
CA ALA A 458 -2.02 14.78 -26.09
C ALA A 458 -2.73 14.73 -24.72
N VAL A 459 -2.44 13.72 -23.89
CA VAL A 459 -2.95 13.66 -22.51
C VAL A 459 -2.28 14.76 -21.65
N PRO A 460 -3.05 15.64 -20.99
CA PRO A 460 -2.50 16.70 -20.12
C PRO A 460 -1.60 16.17 -19.00
N ASN A 461 -0.61 16.97 -18.58
CA ASN A 461 0.26 16.66 -17.44
C ASN A 461 -0.40 17.07 -16.11
N ILE A 462 -1.50 16.41 -15.77
CA ILE A 462 -2.21 16.59 -14.49
C ILE A 462 -2.01 15.31 -13.67
N LEU A 463 -1.71 15.47 -12.38
CA LEU A 463 -1.51 14.34 -11.47
C LEU A 463 -2.81 13.51 -11.41
N ASN A 464 -2.70 12.20 -11.59
CA ASN A 464 -3.83 11.24 -11.54
C ASN A 464 -4.95 11.49 -12.57
N ILE A 465 -4.64 12.14 -13.71
CA ILE A 465 -5.60 12.29 -14.80
C ILE A 465 -6.04 10.95 -15.38
N THR A 466 -7.33 10.80 -15.62
CA THR A 466 -7.91 9.65 -16.34
C THR A 466 -8.03 9.94 -17.85
N LEU A 467 -8.09 8.90 -18.66
CA LEU A 467 -8.29 9.05 -20.11
C LEU A 467 -9.62 9.72 -20.45
N LYS A 468 -10.66 9.49 -19.64
CA LYS A 468 -11.95 10.15 -19.79
C LYS A 468 -11.84 11.66 -19.55
N GLU A 469 -11.18 12.07 -18.47
CA GLU A 469 -10.92 13.50 -18.21
C GLU A 469 -10.02 14.12 -19.28
N ALA A 470 -9.04 13.37 -19.79
CA ALA A 470 -8.16 13.84 -20.86
C ALA A 470 -8.94 14.12 -22.17
N LEU A 471 -9.94 13.29 -22.50
CA LEU A 471 -10.84 13.53 -23.63
C LEU A 471 -11.70 14.79 -23.42
N ASP A 472 -12.14 15.06 -22.19
CA ASP A 472 -12.93 16.25 -21.89
C ASP A 472 -12.09 17.55 -21.89
N LEU A 473 -10.82 17.47 -21.48
CA LEU A 473 -9.91 18.62 -21.40
C LEU A 473 -9.20 18.96 -22.71
N ASN A 474 -9.00 17.98 -23.60
CA ASN A 474 -8.30 18.18 -24.88
C ASN A 474 -9.25 17.94 -26.07
N PRO A 475 -9.79 19.02 -26.69
CA PRO A 475 -10.70 18.91 -27.83
C PRO A 475 -10.10 18.19 -29.04
N GLU A 476 -8.79 18.28 -29.27
CA GLU A 476 -8.12 17.60 -30.37
C GLU A 476 -8.12 16.09 -30.15
N LEU A 477 -7.79 15.64 -28.93
CA LEU A 477 -7.82 14.22 -28.58
C LEU A 477 -9.25 13.65 -28.72
N LYS A 478 -10.25 14.42 -28.30
CA LYS A 478 -11.66 14.05 -28.47
C LYS A 478 -12.09 13.94 -29.93
N ALA A 479 -11.72 14.90 -30.76
CA ALA A 479 -12.03 14.87 -32.19
C ALA A 479 -11.43 13.63 -32.86
N ARG A 480 -10.19 13.26 -32.52
CA ARG A 480 -9.54 12.05 -33.04
C ARG A 480 -10.25 10.78 -32.56
N TYR A 481 -10.63 10.70 -31.29
CA TYR A 481 -11.42 9.60 -30.74
C TYR A 481 -12.78 9.42 -31.43
N GLU A 482 -13.44 10.51 -31.82
CA GLU A 482 -14.76 10.46 -32.49
C GLU A 482 -14.68 10.16 -34.00
N THR A 483 -13.55 10.47 -34.66
CA THR A 483 -13.43 10.41 -36.13
C THR A 483 -12.51 9.31 -36.65
N GLU A 484 -11.51 8.88 -35.88
CA GLU A 484 -10.54 7.84 -36.27
C GLU A 484 -10.90 6.51 -35.59
N PRO A 485 -11.40 5.49 -36.32
CA PRO A 485 -11.81 4.21 -35.72
C PRO A 485 -10.70 3.48 -34.96
N GLU A 486 -9.47 3.56 -35.45
CA GLU A 486 -8.29 2.95 -34.82
C GLU A 486 -7.94 3.62 -33.48
N VAL A 487 -8.08 4.96 -33.39
CA VAL A 487 -7.92 5.70 -32.13
C VAL A 487 -9.02 5.33 -31.14
N LYS A 488 -10.26 5.21 -31.64
CA LYS A 488 -11.39 4.82 -30.81
C LYS A 488 -11.18 3.45 -30.18
N GLU A 489 -10.85 2.44 -31.00
CA GLU A 489 -10.60 1.08 -30.52
C GLU A 489 -9.45 1.04 -29.50
N LEU A 490 -8.32 1.69 -29.80
CA LEU A 490 -7.19 1.79 -28.88
C LEU A 490 -7.58 2.42 -27.53
N LEU A 491 -8.25 3.58 -27.57
CA LEU A 491 -8.61 4.30 -26.34
C LEU A 491 -9.70 3.58 -25.54
N ASP A 492 -10.64 2.90 -26.19
CA ASP A 492 -11.65 2.05 -25.51
C ASP A 492 -10.98 0.93 -24.71
N MET A 493 -10.00 0.24 -25.31
CA MET A 493 -9.22 -0.78 -24.61
C MET A 493 -8.40 -0.17 -23.46
N CYS A 494 -7.78 0.98 -23.70
CA CYS A 494 -6.99 1.67 -22.68
C CYS A 494 -7.85 2.13 -21.49
N MET A 495 -9.07 2.61 -21.71
CA MET A 495 -9.98 3.04 -20.64
C MET A 495 -10.41 1.86 -19.75
N ARG A 496 -10.55 0.64 -20.31
CA ARG A 496 -10.81 -0.57 -19.51
C ARG A 496 -9.59 -0.95 -18.66
N LEU A 497 -8.39 -0.89 -19.22
CA LEU A 497 -7.14 -1.29 -18.55
C LEU A 497 -6.51 -0.20 -17.67
N GLU A 498 -6.91 1.06 -17.82
CA GLU A 498 -6.43 2.18 -17.02
C GLU A 498 -6.68 1.95 -15.53
N GLY A 499 -5.66 2.23 -14.72
CA GLY A 499 -5.74 2.14 -13.26
C GLY A 499 -5.49 0.74 -12.69
N LEU A 500 -5.43 -0.32 -13.52
CA LEU A 500 -5.09 -1.66 -13.05
C LEU A 500 -3.67 -1.69 -12.46
N PRO A 501 -3.43 -2.43 -11.36
CA PRO A 501 -2.09 -2.64 -10.84
C PRO A 501 -1.31 -3.57 -11.79
N ARG A 502 -0.10 -3.15 -12.13
CA ARG A 502 0.76 -3.82 -13.13
C ARG A 502 1.80 -4.71 -12.49
N HIS A 503 2.45 -4.23 -11.44
CA HIS A 503 3.53 -4.95 -10.77
C HIS A 503 3.61 -4.53 -9.30
N ALA A 504 4.05 -5.46 -8.46
CA ALA A 504 4.42 -5.20 -7.09
C ALA A 504 5.81 -4.56 -7.02
N SER A 505 5.95 -3.58 -6.14
CA SER A 505 7.21 -2.90 -5.81
C SER A 505 7.28 -2.67 -4.30
N THR A 506 8.46 -2.38 -3.76
CA THR A 506 8.63 -2.01 -2.36
C THR A 506 8.39 -0.51 -2.15
N HIS A 507 7.67 -0.13 -1.10
CA HIS A 507 7.57 1.26 -0.65
C HIS A 507 8.97 1.79 -0.32
N ALA A 508 9.34 2.94 -0.89
CA ALA A 508 10.71 3.45 -0.80
C ALA A 508 11.21 3.71 0.63
N ALA A 509 10.30 3.91 1.58
CA ALA A 509 10.60 4.32 2.96
C ALA A 509 9.85 3.52 4.04
N GLY A 510 8.85 2.71 3.68
CA GLY A 510 7.81 2.28 4.62
C GLY A 510 8.15 0.93 5.22
N VAL A 511 8.22 0.87 6.55
CA VAL A 511 8.47 -0.34 7.32
C VAL A 511 7.35 -0.51 8.34
N VAL A 512 6.87 -1.73 8.52
CA VAL A 512 5.94 -2.11 9.59
C VAL A 512 6.73 -2.79 10.69
N ILE A 513 6.45 -2.40 11.93
CA ILE A 513 6.99 -3.05 13.13
C ILE A 513 5.82 -3.69 13.88
N CYS A 514 5.82 -5.01 13.97
CA CYS A 514 4.76 -5.78 14.62
C CYS A 514 5.17 -6.24 16.03
N ARG A 515 4.18 -6.49 16.89
CA ARG A 515 4.39 -7.09 18.22
C ARG A 515 4.75 -8.59 18.16
N GLU A 516 4.17 -9.28 17.20
CA GLU A 516 4.38 -10.70 16.89
C GLU A 516 4.82 -10.84 15.42
N PRO A 517 5.17 -12.04 14.91
CA PRO A 517 5.52 -12.21 13.50
C PRO A 517 4.48 -11.58 12.57
N ALA A 518 4.92 -10.84 11.56
CA ALA A 518 4.06 -10.04 10.70
C ALA A 518 3.00 -10.88 9.98
N GLU A 519 3.30 -12.14 9.65
CA GLU A 519 2.36 -13.10 9.05
C GLU A 519 1.11 -13.40 9.90
N ASN A 520 1.10 -13.06 11.19
CA ASN A 520 -0.08 -13.16 12.05
C ASN A 520 -1.09 -12.02 11.80
N PHE A 521 -0.65 -10.90 11.23
CA PHE A 521 -1.48 -9.70 11.05
C PHE A 521 -1.73 -9.35 9.58
N VAL A 522 -0.76 -9.63 8.71
CA VAL A 522 -0.81 -9.35 7.28
C VAL A 522 -0.17 -10.47 6.47
N PRO A 523 -0.66 -10.79 5.27
CA PRO A 523 0.04 -11.71 4.38
C PRO A 523 1.36 -11.08 3.91
N LEU A 524 2.36 -11.91 3.66
CA LEU A 524 3.70 -11.49 3.24
C LEU A 524 3.97 -11.85 1.78
N SER A 525 4.76 -11.01 1.11
CA SER A 525 5.30 -11.20 -0.22
C SER A 525 6.82 -11.10 -0.20
N ARG A 526 7.42 -11.31 -1.36
CA ARG A 526 8.86 -11.24 -1.57
C ARG A 526 9.15 -10.32 -2.75
N SER A 527 9.97 -9.31 -2.49
CA SER A 527 10.46 -8.39 -3.52
C SER A 527 11.56 -9.02 -4.37
N SER A 528 11.87 -8.40 -5.51
CA SER A 528 12.85 -8.91 -6.48
C SER A 528 14.28 -8.99 -5.94
N ASP A 529 14.64 -8.14 -4.98
CA ASP A 529 15.89 -8.17 -4.23
C ASP A 529 15.92 -9.22 -3.11
N GLY A 530 14.79 -9.89 -2.86
CA GLY A 530 14.62 -10.89 -1.83
C GLY A 530 14.14 -10.36 -0.48
N SER A 531 13.92 -9.05 -0.33
CA SER A 531 13.34 -8.51 0.90
C SER A 531 11.89 -8.98 1.08
N ILE A 532 11.46 -9.12 2.34
CA ILE A 532 10.09 -9.48 2.67
C ILE A 532 9.26 -8.22 2.78
N THR A 533 8.14 -8.22 2.05
CA THR A 533 7.17 -7.13 2.03
C THR A 533 5.82 -7.61 2.58
N THR A 534 4.98 -6.69 3.04
CA THR A 534 3.56 -6.95 3.24
C THR A 534 2.87 -7.23 1.90
N GLN A 535 1.66 -7.77 1.93
CA GLN A 535 0.79 -7.83 0.74
C GLN A 535 -0.22 -6.68 0.69
N PHE A 536 -0.39 -5.96 1.78
CA PHE A 536 -1.25 -4.79 1.84
C PHE A 536 -0.40 -3.51 1.73
N GLU A 537 -0.91 -2.52 0.99
CA GLU A 537 -0.26 -1.21 0.88
C GLU A 537 -0.33 -0.41 2.21
N LYS A 538 0.25 0.79 2.19
CA LYS A 538 0.35 1.71 3.32
C LYS A 538 -1.00 1.94 4.04
N ASP A 539 -2.01 2.46 3.33
CA ASP A 539 -3.24 2.91 3.99
C ASP A 539 -4.00 1.75 4.68
N PRO A 540 -4.18 0.56 4.05
CA PRO A 540 -4.82 -0.55 4.73
C PRO A 540 -4.05 -1.08 5.96
N ILE A 541 -2.72 -0.99 5.99
CA ILE A 541 -1.91 -1.37 7.16
C ILE A 541 -2.18 -0.42 8.33
N GLU A 542 -2.22 0.88 8.07
CA GLU A 542 -2.53 1.90 9.08
C GLU A 542 -3.95 1.68 9.64
N GLU A 543 -4.93 1.37 8.78
CA GLU A 543 -6.30 1.07 9.20
C GLU A 543 -6.41 -0.21 10.05
N LEU A 544 -5.55 -1.22 9.82
CA LEU A 544 -5.45 -2.41 10.67
C LEU A 544 -4.83 -2.12 12.06
N GLY A 545 -4.35 -0.90 12.27
CA GLY A 545 -3.76 -0.41 13.50
C GLY A 545 -2.31 -0.86 13.72
N LEU A 546 -1.62 -1.30 12.67
CA LEU A 546 -0.21 -1.69 12.76
C LEU A 546 0.69 -0.47 12.77
N LEU A 547 1.82 -0.58 13.50
CA LEU A 547 2.79 0.49 13.56
C LEU A 547 3.59 0.55 12.25
N LYS A 548 3.37 1.63 11.50
CA LYS A 548 4.18 2.00 10.35
C LYS A 548 5.18 3.08 10.73
N MET A 549 6.38 2.98 10.16
CA MET A 549 7.40 4.02 10.17
C MET A 549 7.90 4.29 8.75
N ASP A 550 7.96 5.56 8.36
CA ASP A 550 8.57 6.00 7.10
C ASP A 550 10.02 6.46 7.36
N PHE A 551 10.99 5.62 6.98
CA PHE A 551 12.43 5.93 6.95
C PHE A 551 12.74 6.65 5.64
N LEU A 552 12.59 7.97 5.62
CA LEU A 552 12.77 8.77 4.41
C LEU A 552 14.25 8.98 4.11
N GLY A 553 14.61 9.01 2.83
CA GLY A 553 15.96 9.31 2.37
C GLY A 553 16.05 10.75 1.90
N LEU A 554 16.68 11.64 2.68
CA LEU A 554 16.88 13.04 2.31
C LEU A 554 18.33 13.30 1.91
N ARG A 555 18.56 13.46 0.60
CA ARG A 555 19.91 13.70 0.02
C ARG A 555 20.63 14.89 0.66
N ASN A 556 19.91 15.90 1.10
CA ASN A 556 20.48 17.10 1.72
C ASN A 556 21.27 16.78 2.99
N LEU A 557 20.86 15.76 3.76
CA LEU A 557 21.60 15.33 4.95
C LEU A 557 22.99 14.78 4.58
N THR A 558 23.08 14.03 3.48
CA THR A 558 24.37 13.56 2.92
C THR A 558 25.23 14.75 2.49
N VAL A 559 24.65 15.71 1.77
CA VAL A 559 25.39 16.89 1.28
C VAL A 559 25.95 17.72 2.45
N ILE A 560 25.17 17.91 3.52
CA ILE A 560 25.62 18.65 4.71
C ILE A 560 26.76 17.91 5.41
N ARG A 561 26.62 16.59 5.63
CA ARG A 561 27.68 15.75 6.21
C ARG A 561 28.99 15.88 5.43
N ASP A 562 28.93 15.68 4.11
CA ASP A 562 30.11 15.73 3.25
C ASP A 562 30.76 17.13 3.26
N ALA A 563 29.95 18.19 3.29
CA ALA A 563 30.47 19.55 3.40
C ALA A 563 31.23 19.77 4.72
N VAL A 564 30.72 19.29 5.85
CA VAL A 564 31.39 19.38 7.15
C VAL A 564 32.69 18.58 7.16
N GLU A 565 32.68 17.34 6.66
CA GLU A 565 33.86 16.47 6.57
C GLU A 565 34.95 17.08 5.68
N LEU A 566 34.57 17.69 4.55
CA LEU A 566 35.48 18.38 3.65
C LEU A 566 36.04 19.66 4.27
N ILE A 567 35.25 20.40 5.05
CA ILE A 567 35.75 21.59 5.77
C ILE A 567 36.76 21.18 6.85
N LYS A 568 36.47 20.11 7.60
CA LYS A 568 37.37 19.56 8.62
C LYS A 568 38.68 19.08 8.03
N SER A 569 38.63 18.31 6.94
CA SER A 569 39.84 17.78 6.28
C SER A 569 40.69 18.87 5.60
N ASN A 570 40.07 19.87 4.96
CA ASN A 570 40.80 20.89 4.22
C ASN A 570 41.25 22.09 5.08
N LYS A 571 40.46 22.46 6.10
CA LYS A 571 40.69 23.67 6.91
C LYS A 571 40.93 23.38 8.39
N GLY A 572 40.77 22.15 8.86
CA GLY A 572 40.88 21.80 10.28
C GLY A 572 39.77 22.37 11.16
N ILE A 573 38.68 22.89 10.56
CA ILE A 573 37.55 23.49 11.28
C ILE A 573 36.49 22.41 11.49
N ASP A 574 36.16 22.15 12.76
CA ASP A 574 35.09 21.24 13.14
C ASP A 574 33.78 22.02 13.30
N ILE A 575 32.78 21.72 12.47
CA ILE A 575 31.47 22.40 12.49
C ILE A 575 30.45 21.46 13.10
N ASP A 576 29.81 21.91 14.18
CA ASP A 576 28.66 21.26 14.78
C ASP A 576 27.37 21.83 14.18
N VAL A 577 26.67 21.05 13.37
CA VAL A 577 25.47 21.47 12.63
C VAL A 577 24.32 21.82 13.58
N GLU A 578 24.24 21.16 14.75
CA GLU A 578 23.19 21.38 15.74
C GLU A 578 23.37 22.69 16.52
N LYS A 579 24.53 23.35 16.38
CA LYS A 579 24.88 24.59 17.11
C LYS A 579 25.12 25.77 16.17
N ILE A 580 24.62 25.71 14.95
CA ILE A 580 24.75 26.80 13.98
C ILE A 580 23.94 28.02 14.46
N ASP A 581 24.50 29.20 14.23
CA ASP A 581 23.83 30.47 14.48
C ASP A 581 22.73 30.71 13.44
N TYR A 582 21.47 30.63 13.88
CA TYR A 582 20.30 30.91 13.04
C TYR A 582 20.05 32.40 12.84
N ASP A 583 20.84 33.30 13.43
CA ASP A 583 20.66 34.74 13.31
C ASP A 583 21.78 35.39 12.46
N ASP A 584 22.56 34.59 11.71
CA ASP A 584 23.61 35.08 10.81
C ASP A 584 23.02 35.87 9.62
N LYS A 585 23.10 37.19 9.72
CA LYS A 585 22.64 38.14 8.71
C LYS A 585 23.28 37.90 7.32
N ALA A 586 24.52 37.43 7.24
CA ALA A 586 25.19 37.21 5.96
C ALA A 586 24.51 36.10 5.14
N VAL A 587 23.98 35.08 5.82
CA VAL A 587 23.22 33.99 5.18
C VAL A 587 21.93 34.53 4.58
N TYR A 588 21.20 35.33 5.35
CA TYR A 588 19.92 35.92 4.91
C TYR A 588 20.09 36.95 3.78
N ASP A 589 21.11 37.82 3.89
CA ASP A 589 21.48 38.75 2.82
C ASP A 589 21.82 37.99 1.52
N TYR A 590 22.51 36.84 1.63
CA TYR A 590 22.81 35.98 0.47
C TYR A 590 21.55 35.38 -0.15
N ILE A 591 20.64 34.81 0.66
CA ILE A 591 19.34 34.30 0.18
C ILE A 591 18.55 35.40 -0.53
N GLY A 592 18.56 36.63 0.02
CA GLY A 592 17.95 37.81 -0.57
C GLY A 592 18.52 38.23 -1.94
N THR A 593 19.67 37.70 -2.37
CA THR A 593 20.16 37.89 -3.74
C THR A 593 19.46 37.00 -4.76
N GLY A 594 18.74 35.97 -4.31
CA GLY A 594 18.10 34.93 -5.13
C GLY A 594 19.07 34.00 -5.87
N LYS A 595 20.35 33.98 -5.49
CA LYS A 595 21.36 33.00 -5.95
C LYS A 595 21.31 31.73 -5.09
N THR A 596 20.14 31.12 -5.05
CA THR A 596 19.81 29.99 -4.17
C THR A 596 20.01 28.63 -4.86
N GLU A 597 20.84 28.54 -5.90
CA GLU A 597 21.28 27.25 -6.46
C GLU A 597 21.89 26.36 -5.37
N GLY A 598 21.35 25.14 -5.20
CA GLY A 598 21.82 24.20 -4.18
C GLY A 598 21.37 24.51 -2.75
N ILE A 599 20.53 25.53 -2.53
CA ILE A 599 19.89 25.78 -1.23
C ILE A 599 18.53 25.06 -1.22
N PHE A 600 18.41 24.07 -0.34
CA PHE A 600 17.24 23.21 -0.21
C PHE A 600 15.92 24.00 -0.18
N GLN A 601 14.90 23.52 -0.89
CA GLN A 601 13.57 24.13 -1.06
C GLN A 601 13.52 25.48 -1.80
N LEU A 602 14.65 26.16 -2.03
CA LEU A 602 14.68 27.52 -2.58
C LEU A 602 15.15 27.58 -4.05
N GLU A 603 15.23 26.46 -4.75
CA GLU A 603 15.92 26.38 -6.05
C GLU A 603 15.06 26.72 -7.28
N SER A 604 13.73 26.70 -7.16
CA SER A 604 12.83 26.93 -8.30
C SER A 604 12.95 28.37 -8.82
N ALA A 605 12.80 28.57 -10.13
CA ALA A 605 12.94 29.91 -10.73
C ALA A 605 11.94 30.93 -10.13
N GLY A 606 10.72 30.48 -9.82
CA GLY A 606 9.72 31.31 -9.15
C GLY A 606 10.12 31.65 -7.72
N MET A 607 10.57 30.67 -6.94
CA MET A 607 11.00 30.86 -5.56
C MET A 607 12.23 31.79 -5.47
N LYS A 608 13.20 31.63 -6.38
CA LYS A 608 14.37 32.52 -6.52
C LYS A 608 13.97 33.98 -6.67
N ASN A 609 13.00 34.25 -7.54
CA ASN A 609 12.51 35.61 -7.77
C ASN A 609 11.72 36.13 -6.56
N PHE A 610 10.99 35.26 -5.87
CA PHE A 610 10.27 35.64 -4.66
C PHE A 610 11.22 35.97 -3.51
N MET A 611 12.26 35.18 -3.26
CA MET A 611 13.27 35.44 -2.22
C MET A 611 14.00 36.78 -2.44
N LYS A 612 14.22 37.21 -3.70
CA LYS A 612 14.75 38.55 -4.02
C LYS A 612 13.85 39.70 -3.59
N GLN A 613 12.53 39.49 -3.68
CA GLN A 613 11.55 40.48 -3.27
C GLN A 613 11.37 40.46 -1.75
N LEU A 614 11.29 39.26 -1.17
CA LEU A 614 11.10 39.04 0.26
C LEU A 614 12.27 39.57 1.10
N LYS A 615 13.51 39.44 0.61
CA LYS A 615 14.74 39.81 1.34
C LYS A 615 14.66 39.34 2.81
N PRO A 616 14.65 38.01 3.05
CA PRO A 616 14.51 37.49 4.40
C PRO A 616 15.56 38.12 5.31
N GLY A 617 15.19 38.49 6.54
CA GLY A 617 16.08 39.05 7.55
C GLY A 617 16.35 38.09 8.71
N ASN A 618 15.55 37.03 8.82
CA ASN A 618 15.62 36.00 9.85
C ASN A 618 15.04 34.67 9.31
N LEU A 619 15.03 33.62 10.14
CA LEU A 619 14.51 32.31 9.74
C LEU A 619 12.98 32.32 9.53
N GLU A 620 12.23 33.07 10.34
CA GLU A 620 10.76 33.14 10.25
C GLU A 620 10.30 33.65 8.87
N ASP A 621 11.02 34.60 8.29
CA ASP A 621 10.79 35.05 6.91
C ASP A 621 10.93 33.92 5.90
N VAL A 622 11.95 33.06 6.05
CA VAL A 622 12.17 31.93 5.14
C VAL A 622 11.03 30.91 5.29
N ILE A 623 10.61 30.63 6.53
CA ILE A 623 9.48 29.73 6.85
C ILE A 623 8.19 30.27 6.21
N ALA A 624 7.89 31.55 6.37
CA ALA A 624 6.73 32.21 5.77
C ALA A 624 6.82 32.19 4.24
N GLY A 625 8.00 32.45 3.67
CA GLY A 625 8.23 32.45 2.24
C GLY A 625 7.95 31.09 1.60
N ILE A 626 8.43 30.01 2.21
CA ILE A 626 8.16 28.63 1.76
C ILE A 626 6.67 28.28 1.87
N SER A 627 6.01 28.79 2.91
CA SER A 627 4.58 28.55 3.17
C SER A 627 3.67 29.29 2.17
N LEU A 628 4.00 30.54 1.83
CA LEU A 628 3.23 31.39 0.91
C LEU A 628 3.39 31.01 -0.56
N PHE A 629 4.53 30.43 -0.96
CA PHE A 629 4.82 30.10 -2.34
C PHE A 629 4.15 28.78 -2.79
N ARG A 630 2.83 28.70 -2.62
CA ARG A 630 1.97 27.56 -2.98
C ARG A 630 0.70 28.05 -3.67
N PRO A 631 0.08 27.23 -4.56
CA PRO A 631 -1.21 27.58 -5.15
C PRO A 631 -2.26 27.88 -4.07
N GLY A 632 -2.92 29.04 -4.15
CA GLY A 632 -3.82 29.56 -3.11
C GLY A 632 -3.17 30.70 -2.29
N PRO A 633 -2.24 30.40 -1.35
CA PRO A 633 -1.58 31.44 -0.53
C PRO A 633 -0.78 32.48 -1.31
N MET A 634 -0.42 32.22 -2.58
CA MET A 634 0.29 33.17 -3.43
C MET A 634 -0.41 34.53 -3.57
N ASP A 635 -1.74 34.58 -3.46
CA ASP A 635 -2.51 35.83 -3.53
C ASP A 635 -2.25 36.75 -2.33
N ILE A 636 -1.72 36.20 -1.22
CA ILE A 636 -1.40 36.93 0.01
C ILE A 636 0.00 37.57 -0.07
N ILE A 637 0.87 37.08 -0.97
CA ILE A 637 2.27 37.53 -1.10
C ILE A 637 2.39 39.06 -1.22
N PRO A 638 1.61 39.76 -2.07
CA PRO A 638 1.73 41.22 -2.19
C PRO A 638 1.47 41.95 -0.87
N LYS A 639 0.46 41.50 -0.10
CA LYS A 639 0.13 42.08 1.21
C LYS A 639 1.23 41.80 2.23
N TYR A 640 1.77 40.58 2.23
CA TYR A 640 2.87 40.20 3.13
C TYR A 640 4.10 41.08 2.88
N LEU A 641 4.52 41.23 1.62
CA LEU A 641 5.64 42.08 1.24
C LEU A 641 5.42 43.55 1.61
N SER A 642 4.23 44.11 1.33
CA SER A 642 3.95 45.50 1.68
C SER A 642 3.91 45.75 3.20
N SER A 643 3.48 44.76 3.97
CA SER A 643 3.38 44.85 5.44
C SER A 643 4.74 44.69 6.10
N LYS A 644 5.63 43.91 5.48
CA LYS A 644 7.03 43.79 5.89
C LYS A 644 7.82 45.07 5.62
N ASP A 645 7.64 45.68 4.44
CA ASP A 645 8.37 46.88 4.05
C ASP A 645 7.90 48.15 4.80
N ASP A 646 6.61 48.24 5.13
CA ASP A 646 6.04 49.35 5.91
C ASP A 646 5.10 48.83 7.03
N PRO A 647 5.51 48.94 8.30
CA PRO A 647 4.70 48.55 9.45
C PRO A 647 3.31 49.21 9.52
N LYS A 648 3.08 50.34 8.84
CA LYS A 648 1.75 51.00 8.79
C LYS A 648 0.69 50.18 8.04
N ASN A 649 1.13 49.25 7.19
CA ASN A 649 0.23 48.38 6.44
C ASN A 649 -0.23 47.17 7.29
N VAL A 650 0.43 46.92 8.42
CA VAL A 650 0.03 45.89 9.38
C VAL A 650 -1.24 46.36 10.10
N SER A 651 -2.30 45.56 10.01
CA SER A 651 -3.55 45.82 10.71
C SER A 651 -4.08 44.54 11.34
N TYR A 652 -4.53 44.66 12.59
CA TYR A 652 -5.15 43.57 13.34
C TYR A 652 -6.62 43.91 13.57
N VAL A 653 -7.50 42.90 13.46
CA VAL A 653 -8.93 43.08 13.69
C VAL A 653 -9.23 43.34 15.17
N CYS A 654 -8.45 42.74 16.07
CA CYS A 654 -8.49 42.98 17.51
C CYS A 654 -7.08 42.85 18.12
N LYS A 655 -6.89 43.31 19.36
CA LYS A 655 -5.56 43.37 20.01
C LYS A 655 -5.00 41.98 20.34
N GLU A 656 -5.90 41.03 20.56
CA GLU A 656 -5.58 39.65 20.89
C GLU A 656 -4.87 38.92 19.73
N LEU A 657 -5.04 39.39 18.48
CA LEU A 657 -4.38 38.84 17.30
C LEU A 657 -2.94 39.34 17.11
N GLU A 658 -2.56 40.45 17.76
CA GLU A 658 -1.22 41.01 17.65
C GLU A 658 -0.11 40.01 18.06
N PRO A 659 -0.17 39.34 19.23
CA PRO A 659 0.85 38.35 19.60
C PRO A 659 0.89 37.14 18.67
N ILE A 660 -0.21 36.80 17.99
CA ILE A 660 -0.33 35.63 17.09
C ILE A 660 0.22 35.92 15.69
N LEU A 661 -0.10 37.10 15.15
CA LEU A 661 0.17 37.47 13.76
C LEU A 661 1.36 38.41 13.58
N SER A 662 2.01 38.83 14.67
CA SER A 662 3.17 39.74 14.61
C SER A 662 4.34 39.14 13.82
N SER A 663 4.62 37.84 13.98
CA SER A 663 5.67 37.12 13.25
C SER A 663 5.40 36.98 11.75
N THR A 664 4.17 37.23 11.31
CA THR A 664 3.75 37.15 9.90
C THR A 664 3.16 38.47 9.39
N TYR A 665 3.52 39.59 10.02
CA TYR A 665 3.14 40.95 9.62
C TYR A 665 1.62 41.14 9.46
N GLY A 666 0.82 40.54 10.35
CA GLY A 666 -0.65 40.64 10.32
C GLY A 666 -1.35 39.78 9.26
N CYS A 667 -0.61 38.89 8.58
CA CYS A 667 -1.16 37.93 7.63
C CYS A 667 -1.32 36.56 8.27
N ILE A 668 -2.45 35.90 8.05
CA ILE A 668 -2.64 34.50 8.47
C ILE A 668 -1.95 33.61 7.44
N VAL A 669 -0.86 32.95 7.84
CA VAL A 669 -0.03 32.12 6.96
C VAL A 669 -0.07 30.66 7.41
N TYR A 670 -0.03 30.41 8.71
CA TYR A 670 0.09 29.06 9.29
C TYR A 670 -1.26 28.50 9.74
N GLN A 671 -1.36 27.17 9.83
CA GLN A 671 -2.57 26.51 10.36
C GLN A 671 -2.71 26.74 11.86
N GLU A 672 -1.58 26.80 12.56
CA GLU A 672 -1.47 27.07 13.99
C GLU A 672 -2.03 28.46 14.32
N GLN A 673 -1.79 29.46 13.48
CA GLN A 673 -2.36 30.81 13.61
C GLN A 673 -3.88 30.85 13.41
N VAL A 674 -4.45 29.85 12.72
CA VAL A 674 -5.92 29.71 12.58
C VAL A 674 -6.51 29.01 13.81
N MET A 675 -5.73 28.16 14.48
CA MET A 675 -6.15 27.45 15.69
C MET A 675 -6.11 28.33 16.94
N GLN A 676 -5.13 29.22 17.04
CA GLN A 676 -4.99 30.24 18.07
C GLN A 676 -6.03 31.35 17.89
#